data_AF-A0A8T3WZ60-F1
#
_entry.id   AF-A0A8T3WZ60-F1
#
_cell.length_a   1.000
_cell.length_b   1.000
_cell.length_c   1.000
_cell.angle_alpha   90.00
_cell.angle_beta   90.00
_cell.angle_gamma   90.00
#
_symmetry.space_group_name_H-M   'P 1'
#
loop_
_entity.id
_entity.type
_entity.pdbx_description
1 polymer ?
#
loop_
_entity_poly.entity_id
_entity_poly.type
_entity_poly.pdbx_seq_one_letter_code
_entity_poly.pdbx_strand_id
1 'polypeptide(L)'
;MTLFFALGLWFVDYSSRWGGFIIDFDYYFSGLALERYGRVFLNVGFFIGTIAYILFLRRGQEPLNLKGLLAAGIGSVLIGFVASGTGDLWLRIALLVAVFLLGALSFKEHFENFLTPFLIFFISLFINALIMFGGASHWAGTLHLLMAALFFFFVIRNYSATENNALLNLFVFLFVDFLVYGIFRSLGQTNPLWAFFSNRLIFPIYVYASLYYIINYNAPFADMGLFLLFGLLVFNAFMLYNSALFPILSEDLTEILGPEERLTALEAAGTAMDNFRAWVGQLGKSFRESFESQLEYATGGYYRGKVEENQDPRNKVGVYLENVQSADKVFYQNEPLVVWGDLQARTLNFDDSDENKIKVTMSCTGQDMLDGEFNGKILPEIKGFEVSSHEQKPFECRFGSGEVKPGTSTVKVKATFNFQTFGTLKTYFMDSERIRALRRENTDPLAFYKITDKNPTALFTQGPVRLGIGTAEPPTGISVPPQPPTGNEDTPSTYTYLGITVKGDWNGILKEIKGLRIQVPKDFQLYTPGEIQEKGVRYCKGDFIEISSDEVDKIKPSKPKLAERLEQSFKEGYRVYELAPDALKSIKYPIDGYQSWRCSITIPVEKGASVLGKTPVSTHFFRAEVDYDYEVEYPIQVNVKGVPAEKTPLNDCNTPCPDKDGCVCQRDDCMVLKGTGISERKTCNTYMACSNRRRNYDEGKNAVKIITNNLNGWNNFVELCVKKQFSQDKLSALTEEERAKLPSDTVLNQCNKGSNPERSGVIAIAENAILESAKCGCELLYVIEQKKEYASKKDGTGQQLAGEEAETLRRNALQEIELAIANPLKFYKDEIVTEGFTGRMRVLEHYKNQVNSMAFFPAAQTGQPSEVPSGINPCTPTT
;
A
#
# COMPACT_ATOMS: atom_id res chain seq x y z
N MET A 1 27.15 18.63 -12.02
CA MET A 1 27.62 19.78 -11.21
C MET A 1 26.48 20.69 -10.77
N THR A 2 25.64 21.19 -11.68
CA THR A 2 24.45 22.02 -11.37
C THR A 2 23.47 21.32 -10.42
N LEU A 3 23.25 20.01 -10.61
CA LEU A 3 22.45 19.18 -9.70
C LEU A 3 23.03 19.12 -8.27
N PHE A 4 24.35 18.98 -8.12
CA PHE A 4 25.02 18.98 -6.82
C PHE A 4 25.00 20.36 -6.14
N PHE A 5 25.06 21.44 -6.92
CA PHE A 5 24.91 22.80 -6.40
C PHE A 5 23.47 23.09 -5.95
N ALA A 6 22.47 22.61 -6.70
CA ALA A 6 21.06 22.66 -6.30
C ALA A 6 20.79 21.82 -5.03
N LEU A 7 21.41 20.65 -4.90
CA LEU A 7 21.36 19.82 -3.69
C LEU A 7 22.07 20.49 -2.48
N GLY A 8 23.13 21.26 -2.72
CA GLY A 8 23.79 22.07 -1.68
C GLY A 8 22.92 23.23 -1.18
N LEU A 9 22.25 23.95 -2.09
CA LEU A 9 21.27 24.98 -1.74
C LEU A 9 20.04 24.39 -1.00
N TRP A 10 19.63 23.17 -1.37
CA TRP A 10 18.59 22.39 -0.69
C TRP A 10 18.95 22.07 0.76
N PHE A 11 20.19 21.66 1.05
CA PHE A 11 20.63 21.37 2.41
C PHE A 11 20.63 22.62 3.32
N VAL A 12 20.98 23.78 2.76
CA VAL A 12 20.98 25.08 3.47
C VAL A 12 19.56 25.59 3.74
N ASP A 13 18.64 25.45 2.79
CA ASP A 13 17.22 25.72 3.00
C ASP A 13 16.64 24.83 4.12
N TYR A 14 16.78 23.50 3.96
CA TYR A 14 16.21 22.52 4.87
C TYR A 14 16.70 22.69 6.32
N SER A 15 18.00 22.92 6.51
CA SER A 15 18.60 23.14 7.84
C SER A 15 18.16 24.46 8.49
N SER A 16 17.76 25.46 7.71
CA SER A 16 17.34 26.78 8.22
C SER A 16 15.89 26.85 8.74
N ARG A 17 15.06 25.82 8.49
CA ARG A 17 13.63 25.82 8.84
C ARG A 17 13.24 24.99 10.07
N TRP A 18 14.18 24.31 10.73
CA TRP A 18 13.89 23.47 11.91
C TRP A 18 13.81 24.24 13.25
N GLY A 19 13.85 25.58 13.22
CA GLY A 19 13.77 26.42 14.43
C GLY A 19 12.36 26.77 14.95
N GLY A 20 11.27 26.25 14.37
CA GLY A 20 9.94 26.60 14.87
C GLY A 20 8.78 26.02 14.05
N PHE A 21 8.39 24.79 14.36
CA PHE A 21 7.06 24.26 14.05
C PHE A 21 6.33 24.06 15.39
N ILE A 22 5.82 25.16 15.95
CA ILE A 22 4.74 25.12 16.94
C ILE A 22 3.55 25.81 16.27
N ILE A 23 2.48 25.05 16.05
CA ILE A 23 1.23 25.57 15.50
C ILE A 23 0.51 26.30 16.64
N ASP A 24 0.56 27.63 16.63
CA ASP A 24 -0.27 28.45 17.52
C ASP A 24 -1.66 28.62 16.90
N PHE A 25 -2.64 27.93 17.48
CA PHE A 25 -4.01 27.82 16.95
C PHE A 25 -4.82 29.12 17.07
N ASP A 26 -4.41 30.07 17.93
CA ASP A 26 -5.19 31.29 18.20
C ASP A 26 -5.04 32.36 17.09
N TYR A 27 -3.98 32.31 16.28
CA TYR A 27 -3.81 33.21 15.13
C TYR A 27 -4.71 32.83 13.93
N TYR A 28 -5.35 31.65 13.98
CA TYR A 28 -6.07 31.08 12.84
C TYR A 28 -7.48 31.67 12.63
N PHE A 29 -8.05 32.36 13.64
CA PHE A 29 -9.48 32.75 13.60
C PHE A 29 -9.79 34.25 13.47
N SER A 30 -8.84 35.17 13.61
CA SER A 30 -9.14 36.61 13.76
C SER A 30 -9.04 37.49 12.49
N GLY A 31 -8.81 36.91 11.30
CA GLY A 31 -8.48 37.69 10.09
C GLY A 31 -9.32 37.40 8.84
N LEU A 32 -10.65 37.47 8.90
CA LEU A 32 -11.51 37.32 7.72
C LEU A 32 -12.60 38.40 7.68
N ALA A 33 -12.45 39.40 6.80
CA ALA A 33 -13.51 39.89 5.91
C ALA A 33 -13.01 41.07 5.03
N LEU A 34 -13.50 41.14 3.80
CA LEU A 34 -13.30 42.17 2.76
C LEU A 34 -11.91 42.35 2.13
N GLU A 35 -10.81 42.43 2.87
CA GLU A 35 -9.52 42.82 2.27
C GLU A 35 -8.92 41.79 1.30
N ARG A 36 -9.21 40.49 1.52
CA ARG A 36 -8.71 39.39 0.67
C ARG A 36 -9.46 39.26 -0.65
N TYR A 37 -10.77 39.54 -0.68
CA TYR A 37 -11.57 39.39 -1.90
C TYR A 37 -11.32 40.53 -2.89
N GLY A 38 -11.14 41.77 -2.43
CA GLY A 38 -10.81 42.90 -3.30
C GLY A 38 -9.51 42.68 -4.10
N ARG A 39 -8.51 42.04 -3.49
CA ARG A 39 -7.22 41.74 -4.13
C ARG A 39 -7.33 40.63 -5.19
N VAL A 40 -8.18 39.62 -4.97
CA VAL A 40 -8.44 38.56 -5.96
C VAL A 40 -9.18 39.14 -7.17
N PHE A 41 -10.17 40.01 -6.98
CA PHE A 41 -10.90 40.63 -8.08
C PHE A 41 -10.04 41.56 -8.96
N LEU A 42 -9.14 42.33 -8.35
CA LEU A 42 -8.19 43.19 -9.09
C LEU A 42 -7.21 42.36 -9.95
N ASN A 43 -6.69 41.25 -9.40
CA ASN A 43 -5.78 40.37 -10.13
C ASN A 43 -6.49 39.62 -11.26
N VAL A 44 -7.74 39.18 -11.06
CA VAL A 44 -8.55 38.53 -12.11
C VAL A 44 -8.94 39.53 -13.21
N GLY A 45 -9.26 40.78 -12.87
CA GLY A 45 -9.57 41.83 -13.85
C GLY A 45 -8.38 42.17 -14.74
N PHE A 46 -7.19 42.34 -14.15
CA PHE A 46 -5.94 42.58 -14.90
C PHE A 46 -5.57 41.37 -15.78
N PHE A 47 -5.82 40.16 -15.27
CA PHE A 47 -5.59 38.89 -15.99
C PHE A 47 -6.49 38.75 -17.23
N ILE A 48 -7.79 39.03 -17.11
CA ILE A 48 -8.73 39.01 -18.25
C ILE A 48 -8.32 40.07 -19.28
N GLY A 49 -7.93 41.27 -18.84
CA GLY A 49 -7.42 42.33 -19.72
C GLY A 49 -6.15 41.93 -20.48
N THR A 50 -5.24 41.21 -19.84
CA THR A 50 -3.97 40.77 -20.44
C THR A 50 -4.19 39.62 -21.42
N ILE A 51 -5.05 38.64 -21.10
CA ILE A 51 -5.42 37.56 -22.03
C ILE A 51 -6.18 38.13 -23.22
N ALA A 52 -7.13 39.03 -23.00
CA ALA A 52 -7.85 39.70 -24.09
C ALA A 52 -6.88 40.45 -25.01
N TYR A 53 -5.87 41.14 -24.47
CA TYR A 53 -4.84 41.83 -25.25
C TYR A 53 -3.93 40.86 -26.04
N ILE A 54 -3.49 39.76 -25.44
CA ILE A 54 -2.68 38.73 -26.13
C ILE A 54 -3.48 38.07 -27.26
N LEU A 55 -4.76 37.76 -27.01
CA LEU A 55 -5.66 37.21 -28.03
C LEU A 55 -5.97 38.24 -29.14
N PHE A 56 -6.00 39.54 -28.80
CA PHE A 56 -6.18 40.63 -29.76
C PHE A 56 -4.94 40.81 -30.66
N LEU A 57 -3.72 40.77 -30.09
CA LEU A 57 -2.47 40.82 -30.85
C LEU A 57 -2.31 39.63 -31.81
N ARG A 58 -2.80 38.44 -31.43
CA ARG A 58 -2.75 37.24 -32.27
C ARG A 58 -3.67 37.31 -33.51
N ARG A 59 -4.62 38.25 -33.56
CA ARG A 59 -5.54 38.45 -34.69
C ARG A 59 -5.07 39.43 -35.76
N GLY A 60 -3.86 40.01 -35.63
CA GLY A 60 -3.22 40.78 -36.70
C GLY A 60 -3.89 42.11 -37.07
N GLN A 61 -4.72 42.68 -36.18
CA GLN A 61 -5.24 44.04 -36.37
C GLN A 61 -4.33 45.07 -35.71
N GLU A 62 -4.31 46.31 -36.23
CA GLU A 62 -3.39 47.36 -35.80
C GLU A 62 -3.42 47.58 -34.28
N PRO A 63 -2.26 47.79 -33.64
CA PRO A 63 -2.17 47.89 -32.19
C PRO A 63 -2.99 49.09 -31.69
N LEU A 64 -3.80 48.86 -30.65
CA LEU A 64 -4.37 49.91 -29.83
C LEU A 64 -3.26 50.91 -29.48
N ASN A 65 -3.47 52.19 -29.83
CA ASN A 65 -2.50 53.27 -29.67
C ASN A 65 -1.89 53.19 -28.26
N LEU A 66 -0.58 52.92 -28.20
CA LEU A 66 0.23 52.71 -26.99
C LEU A 66 -0.04 53.76 -25.90
N LYS A 67 -0.42 54.98 -26.30
CA LYS A 67 -0.82 56.07 -25.40
C LYS A 67 -2.06 55.75 -24.57
N GLY A 68 -3.04 55.02 -25.11
CA GLY A 68 -4.25 54.60 -24.39
C GLY A 68 -3.99 53.51 -23.36
N LEU A 69 -3.10 52.56 -23.68
CA LEU A 69 -2.69 51.51 -22.73
C LEU A 69 -1.83 52.08 -21.60
N LEU A 70 -0.93 53.01 -21.92
CA LEU A 70 -0.15 53.76 -20.93
C LEU A 70 -1.06 54.64 -20.06
N ALA A 71 -2.07 55.31 -20.64
CA ALA A 71 -3.03 56.10 -19.87
C ALA A 71 -3.88 55.24 -18.93
N ALA A 72 -4.30 54.04 -19.36
CA ALA A 72 -5.04 53.09 -18.53
C ALA A 72 -4.17 52.49 -17.41
N GLY A 73 -2.90 52.19 -17.71
CA GLY A 73 -1.92 51.72 -16.72
C GLY A 73 -1.56 52.80 -15.70
N ILE A 74 -1.30 54.03 -16.15
CA ILE A 74 -1.03 55.18 -15.27
C ILE A 74 -2.27 55.53 -14.44
N GLY A 75 -3.46 55.49 -15.03
CA GLY A 75 -4.72 55.74 -14.34
C GLY A 75 -5.03 54.71 -13.25
N SER A 76 -4.81 53.42 -13.51
CA SER A 76 -4.99 52.36 -12.51
C SER A 76 -3.95 52.42 -11.38
N VAL A 77 -2.71 52.84 -11.69
CA VAL A 77 -1.67 53.13 -10.69
C VAL A 77 -2.02 54.35 -9.83
N LEU A 78 -2.52 55.44 -10.42
CA LEU A 78 -2.93 56.65 -9.69
C LEU A 78 -4.16 56.42 -8.80
N ILE A 79 -5.12 55.60 -9.25
CA ILE A 79 -6.28 55.20 -8.44
C ILE A 79 -5.83 54.32 -7.24
N GLY A 80 -4.84 53.44 -7.44
CA GLY A 80 -4.21 52.69 -6.35
C GLY A 80 -3.40 53.55 -5.37
N PHE A 81 -2.77 54.63 -5.86
CA PHE A 81 -2.01 55.61 -5.07
C PHE A 81 -2.90 56.35 -4.06
N VAL A 82 -4.10 56.78 -4.49
CA VAL A 82 -5.06 57.49 -3.63
C VAL A 82 -5.70 56.55 -2.59
N ALA A 83 -5.80 55.25 -2.89
CA ALA A 83 -6.54 54.29 -2.05
C ALA A 83 -5.71 53.60 -0.95
N SER A 84 -4.37 53.58 -1.01
CA SER A 84 -3.55 52.63 -0.21
C SER A 84 -2.68 53.23 0.90
N GLY A 85 -2.64 54.57 1.07
CA GLY A 85 -2.06 55.24 2.26
C GLY A 85 -0.59 54.96 2.62
N THR A 86 0.18 54.23 1.80
CA THR A 86 1.50 53.70 2.15
C THR A 86 2.60 54.29 1.25
N GLY A 87 3.14 55.45 1.65
CA GLY A 87 4.08 56.23 0.84
C GLY A 87 5.40 55.54 0.46
N ASP A 88 5.87 54.55 1.23
CA ASP A 88 7.16 53.87 0.99
C ASP A 88 7.09 52.85 -0.18
N LEU A 89 5.94 52.19 -0.37
CA LEU A 89 5.73 51.29 -1.51
C LEU A 89 5.77 52.06 -2.84
N TRP A 90 5.16 53.25 -2.85
CA TRP A 90 5.04 54.07 -4.05
C TRP A 90 6.32 54.80 -4.41
N LEU A 91 7.14 55.19 -3.43
CA LEU A 91 8.48 55.73 -3.69
C LEU A 91 9.37 54.70 -4.40
N ARG A 92 9.29 53.42 -4.01
CA ARG A 92 10.07 52.32 -4.61
C ARG A 92 9.56 51.92 -5.98
N ILE A 93 8.24 51.93 -6.20
CA ILE A 93 7.64 51.75 -7.53
C ILE A 93 8.00 52.94 -8.44
N ALA A 94 7.95 54.17 -7.95
CA ALA A 94 8.36 55.36 -8.71
C ALA A 94 9.85 55.32 -9.08
N LEU A 95 10.72 54.84 -8.18
CA LEU A 95 12.15 54.60 -8.47
C LEU A 95 12.35 53.52 -9.53
N LEU A 96 11.63 52.40 -9.46
CA LEU A 96 11.69 51.34 -10.47
C LEU A 96 11.18 51.81 -11.84
N VAL A 97 10.11 52.63 -11.86
CA VAL A 97 9.59 53.25 -13.09
C VAL A 97 10.56 54.32 -13.63
N ALA A 98 11.23 55.08 -12.76
CA ALA A 98 12.25 56.04 -13.17
C ALA A 98 13.48 55.34 -13.77
N VAL A 99 13.93 54.23 -13.17
CA VAL A 99 15.01 53.38 -13.73
C VAL A 99 14.57 52.78 -15.07
N PHE A 100 13.32 52.34 -15.20
CA PHE A 100 12.73 51.87 -16.46
C PHE A 100 12.75 52.96 -17.54
N LEU A 101 12.30 54.17 -17.22
CA LEU A 101 12.27 55.30 -18.16
C LEU A 101 13.68 55.74 -18.56
N LEU A 102 14.63 55.77 -17.62
CA LEU A 102 16.03 56.09 -17.90
C LEU A 102 16.70 55.02 -18.76
N GLY A 103 16.47 53.73 -18.49
CA GLY A 103 16.94 52.63 -19.32
C GLY A 103 16.33 52.65 -20.72
N ALA A 104 15.02 52.87 -20.84
CA ALA A 104 14.31 52.99 -22.12
C ALA A 104 14.84 54.15 -22.97
N LEU A 105 15.14 55.30 -22.34
CA LEU A 105 15.70 56.46 -23.02
C LEU A 105 17.16 56.25 -23.43
N SER A 106 17.91 55.42 -22.70
CA SER A 106 19.35 55.17 -22.95
C SER A 106 19.60 54.17 -24.09
N PHE A 107 18.64 53.31 -24.43
CA PHE A 107 18.77 52.25 -25.44
C PHE A 107 17.78 52.38 -26.61
N LYS A 108 17.58 53.63 -27.07
CA LYS A 108 16.54 54.02 -28.04
C LYS A 108 16.62 53.26 -29.39
N GLU A 109 17.80 52.84 -29.84
CA GLU A 109 17.99 52.18 -31.15
C GLU A 109 17.79 50.65 -31.15
N HIS A 110 17.70 50.01 -29.99
CA HIS A 110 17.48 48.54 -29.87
C HIS A 110 16.22 48.18 -29.07
N PHE A 111 15.37 49.16 -28.86
CA PHE A 111 14.24 49.08 -27.94
C PHE A 111 13.24 47.97 -28.33
N GLU A 112 12.98 47.73 -29.62
CA GLU A 112 11.97 46.74 -30.04
C GLU A 112 12.35 45.27 -29.74
N ASN A 113 13.63 44.92 -29.84
CA ASN A 113 14.10 43.56 -29.53
C ASN A 113 14.36 43.34 -28.03
N PHE A 114 14.59 44.42 -27.28
CA PHE A 114 14.83 44.37 -25.84
C PHE A 114 13.54 44.44 -25.01
N LEU A 115 12.52 45.15 -25.52
CA LEU A 115 11.30 45.46 -24.77
C LEU A 115 10.53 44.20 -24.37
N THR A 116 10.34 43.26 -25.28
CA THR A 116 9.54 42.05 -24.99
C THR A 116 10.15 41.16 -23.88
N PRO A 117 11.41 40.71 -23.97
CA PRO A 117 12.02 39.93 -22.89
C PRO A 117 12.16 40.72 -21.58
N PHE A 118 12.42 42.02 -21.64
CA PHE A 118 12.53 42.86 -20.44
C PHE A 118 11.18 43.11 -19.77
N LEU A 119 10.10 43.30 -20.54
CA LEU A 119 8.73 43.43 -20.03
C LEU A 119 8.25 42.13 -19.38
N ILE A 120 8.60 40.97 -19.98
CA ILE A 120 8.31 39.64 -19.40
C ILE A 120 9.07 39.45 -18.09
N PHE A 121 10.35 39.81 -18.04
CA PHE A 121 11.15 39.79 -16.81
C PHE A 121 10.53 40.70 -15.74
N PHE A 122 10.14 41.92 -16.11
CA PHE A 122 9.57 42.90 -15.20
C PHE A 122 8.18 42.50 -14.68
N ILE A 123 7.32 41.93 -15.53
CA ILE A 123 6.02 41.37 -15.12
C ILE A 123 6.22 40.20 -14.17
N SER A 124 7.19 39.32 -14.46
CA SER A 124 7.51 38.18 -13.58
C SER A 124 8.06 38.64 -12.22
N LEU A 125 8.86 39.71 -12.22
CA LEU A 125 9.43 40.32 -11.02
C LEU A 125 8.37 41.09 -10.22
N PHE A 126 7.41 41.73 -10.90
CA PHE A 126 6.27 42.41 -10.31
C PHE A 126 5.27 41.43 -9.69
N ILE A 127 4.95 40.32 -10.38
CA ILE A 127 4.13 39.23 -9.84
C ILE A 127 4.84 38.58 -8.63
N ASN A 128 6.14 38.37 -8.70
CA ASN A 128 6.92 37.89 -7.56
C ASN A 128 6.93 38.88 -6.40
N ALA A 129 7.07 40.17 -6.65
CA ALA A 129 6.97 41.19 -5.62
C ALA A 129 5.58 41.15 -4.95
N LEU A 130 4.49 41.08 -5.73
CA LEU A 130 3.12 40.94 -5.22
C LEU A 130 2.94 39.68 -4.35
N ILE A 131 3.57 38.55 -4.72
CA ILE A 131 3.55 37.30 -3.95
C ILE A 131 4.43 37.40 -2.70
N MET A 132 5.58 38.07 -2.78
CA MET A 132 6.53 38.25 -1.67
C MET A 132 5.99 39.16 -0.56
N PHE A 133 5.07 40.07 -0.85
CA PHE A 133 4.40 40.89 0.17
C PHE A 133 3.24 40.16 0.89
N GLY A 134 2.96 38.90 0.55
CA GLY A 134 1.94 38.04 1.19
C GLY A 134 2.35 37.35 2.51
N GLY A 135 3.54 37.64 3.06
CA GLY A 135 3.84 37.38 4.48
C GLY A 135 4.51 36.05 4.86
N ALA A 136 5.12 35.29 3.95
CA ALA A 136 5.96 34.14 4.37
C ALA A 136 7.18 33.89 3.46
N SER A 137 8.36 34.12 4.05
CA SER A 137 9.75 33.77 3.67
C SER A 137 10.29 34.22 2.29
N HIS A 138 10.89 35.41 2.30
CA HIS A 138 11.48 36.15 1.17
C HIS A 138 12.61 35.45 0.39
N TRP A 139 13.27 34.45 0.98
CA TRP A 139 14.43 33.81 0.32
C TRP A 139 14.03 32.65 -0.61
N ALA A 140 12.89 31.99 -0.38
CA ALA A 140 12.46 30.85 -1.20
C ALA A 140 12.05 31.30 -2.61
N GLY A 141 11.26 32.37 -2.73
CA GLY A 141 10.92 32.94 -4.04
C GLY A 141 12.16 33.44 -4.80
N THR A 142 13.12 34.00 -4.08
CA THR A 142 14.41 34.45 -4.64
C THR A 142 15.24 33.27 -5.16
N LEU A 143 15.33 32.16 -4.41
CA LEU A 143 16.02 30.95 -4.84
C LEU A 143 15.35 30.29 -6.06
N HIS A 144 14.02 30.30 -6.13
CA HIS A 144 13.29 29.79 -7.30
C HIS A 144 13.52 30.63 -8.54
N LEU A 145 13.49 31.97 -8.42
CA LEU A 145 13.85 32.87 -9.52
C LEU A 145 15.29 32.66 -9.97
N LEU A 146 16.22 32.51 -9.02
CA LEU A 146 17.62 32.20 -9.32
C LEU A 146 17.75 30.85 -10.03
N MET A 147 17.05 29.81 -9.56
CA MET A 147 17.04 28.49 -10.17
C MET A 147 16.43 28.52 -11.58
N ALA A 148 15.31 29.22 -11.78
CA ALA A 148 14.70 29.42 -13.08
C ALA A 148 15.63 30.18 -14.05
N ALA A 149 16.32 31.21 -13.57
CA ALA A 149 17.32 31.93 -14.35
C ALA A 149 18.52 31.03 -14.72
N LEU A 150 19.08 30.30 -13.76
CA LEU A 150 20.16 29.34 -14.01
C LEU A 150 19.70 28.26 -15.00
N PHE A 151 18.51 27.70 -14.82
CA PHE A 151 17.95 26.69 -15.71
C PHE A 151 17.68 27.23 -17.11
N PHE A 152 17.25 28.50 -17.22
CA PHE A 152 17.13 29.16 -18.51
C PHE A 152 18.48 29.25 -19.23
N PHE A 153 19.50 29.80 -18.57
CA PHE A 153 20.80 30.04 -19.20
C PHE A 153 21.57 28.76 -19.50
N PHE A 154 21.49 27.75 -18.63
CA PHE A 154 22.27 26.51 -18.79
C PHE A 154 21.52 25.43 -19.57
N VAL A 155 20.18 25.43 -19.56
CA VAL A 155 19.36 24.38 -20.19
C VAL A 155 18.46 24.97 -21.27
N ILE A 156 17.41 25.71 -20.92
CA ILE A 156 16.35 26.07 -21.88
C ILE A 156 16.91 26.82 -23.10
N ARG A 157 17.82 27.77 -22.89
CA ARG A 157 18.44 28.57 -23.96
C ARG A 157 19.28 27.72 -24.91
N ASN A 158 20.02 26.75 -24.40
CA ASN A 158 20.94 25.92 -25.20
C ASN A 158 20.19 24.88 -26.05
N TYR A 159 18.97 24.53 -25.66
CA TYR A 159 18.21 23.45 -26.29
C TYR A 159 16.97 23.89 -27.04
N SER A 160 16.55 25.16 -26.91
CA SER A 160 15.43 25.67 -27.68
C SER A 160 15.88 26.06 -29.08
N ALA A 161 15.12 25.68 -30.10
CA ALA A 161 15.45 25.94 -31.51
C ALA A 161 15.59 27.44 -31.84
N THR A 162 14.92 28.31 -31.06
CA THR A 162 15.01 29.76 -31.18
C THR A 162 14.99 30.40 -29.79
N GLU A 163 15.52 31.62 -29.68
CA GLU A 163 15.51 32.39 -28.44
C GLU A 163 14.09 32.72 -27.97
N ASN A 164 13.16 32.95 -28.90
CA ASN A 164 11.73 33.13 -28.59
C ASN A 164 11.11 31.88 -27.97
N ASN A 165 11.44 30.68 -28.46
CA ASN A 165 10.98 29.44 -27.85
C ASN A 165 11.59 29.24 -26.46
N ALA A 166 12.85 29.64 -26.27
CA ALA A 166 13.48 29.58 -24.94
C ALA A 166 12.75 30.47 -23.93
N LEU A 167 12.42 31.70 -24.33
CA LEU A 167 11.70 32.65 -23.49
C LEU A 167 10.27 32.19 -23.20
N LEU A 168 9.57 31.64 -24.20
CA LEU A 168 8.24 31.05 -24.00
C LEU A 168 8.28 29.87 -23.03
N ASN A 169 9.27 28.99 -23.15
CA ASN A 169 9.48 27.86 -22.26
C ASN A 169 9.80 28.32 -20.83
N LEU A 170 10.63 29.36 -20.66
CA LEU A 170 10.87 29.98 -19.34
C LEU A 170 9.59 30.57 -18.75
N PHE A 171 8.75 31.18 -19.56
CA PHE A 171 7.48 31.74 -19.11
C PHE A 171 6.52 30.66 -18.63
N VAL A 172 6.29 29.62 -19.43
CA VAL A 172 5.47 28.45 -19.04
C VAL A 172 6.04 27.83 -17.77
N PHE A 173 7.37 27.74 -17.69
CA PHE A 173 8.07 27.23 -16.52
C PHE A 173 7.78 28.06 -15.25
N LEU A 174 8.00 29.37 -15.29
CA LEU A 174 7.73 30.27 -14.16
C LEU A 174 6.24 30.28 -13.80
N PHE A 175 5.36 30.19 -14.79
CA PHE A 175 3.92 30.08 -14.57
C PHE A 175 3.56 28.82 -13.78
N VAL A 176 4.09 27.66 -14.17
CA VAL A 176 3.87 26.40 -13.47
C VAL A 176 4.49 26.43 -12.07
N ASP A 177 5.72 26.91 -11.93
CA ASP A 177 6.43 26.96 -10.65
C ASP A 177 5.75 27.87 -9.61
N PHE A 178 5.20 29.02 -10.02
CA PHE A 178 4.58 29.96 -9.07
C PHE A 178 3.06 29.80 -8.96
N LEU A 179 2.34 29.60 -10.07
CA LEU A 179 0.87 29.57 -10.05
C LEU A 179 0.32 28.19 -9.67
N VAL A 180 0.77 27.12 -10.35
CA VAL A 180 0.27 25.76 -10.08
C VAL A 180 0.65 25.36 -8.66
N TYR A 181 1.87 25.70 -8.25
CA TYR A 181 2.29 25.60 -6.85
C TYR A 181 1.36 26.37 -5.89
N GLY A 182 1.05 27.63 -6.20
CA GLY A 182 0.19 28.48 -5.36
C GLY A 182 -1.19 27.87 -5.19
N ILE A 183 -1.75 27.30 -6.27
CA ILE A 183 -3.02 26.57 -6.26
C ILE A 183 -2.91 25.32 -5.39
N PHE A 184 -1.90 24.47 -5.58
CA PHE A 184 -1.72 23.27 -4.76
C PHE A 184 -1.50 23.59 -3.29
N ARG A 185 -0.75 24.65 -2.96
CA ARG A 185 -0.59 25.11 -1.57
C ARG A 185 -1.92 25.54 -0.96
N SER A 186 -2.73 26.28 -1.72
CA SER A 186 -4.05 26.72 -1.26
C SER A 186 -5.00 25.53 -1.05
N LEU A 187 -5.02 24.58 -1.99
CA LEU A 187 -5.82 23.37 -1.87
C LEU A 187 -5.30 22.44 -0.76
N GLY A 188 -3.98 22.45 -0.53
CA GLY A 188 -3.31 21.68 0.49
C GLY A 188 -3.68 22.04 1.92
N GLN A 189 -4.12 23.27 2.14
CA GLN A 189 -4.67 23.66 3.44
C GLN A 189 -5.96 22.90 3.79
N THR A 190 -6.65 22.33 2.79
CA THR A 190 -7.92 21.60 2.98
C THR A 190 -7.78 20.09 2.82
N ASN A 191 -6.71 19.60 2.20
CA ASN A 191 -6.50 18.17 1.96
C ASN A 191 -5.00 17.82 2.03
N PRO A 192 -4.61 16.84 2.87
CA PRO A 192 -3.23 16.37 2.96
C PRO A 192 -2.63 15.94 1.61
N LEU A 193 -3.44 15.39 0.70
CA LEU A 193 -3.03 15.02 -0.65
C LEU A 193 -2.60 16.24 -1.48
N TRP A 194 -3.30 17.37 -1.36
CA TRP A 194 -2.91 18.60 -2.06
C TRP A 194 -1.73 19.29 -1.37
N ALA A 195 -1.62 19.18 -0.04
CA ALA A 195 -0.46 19.68 0.71
C ALA A 195 0.81 18.97 0.27
N PHE A 196 0.68 17.67 -0.02
CA PHE A 196 1.72 16.83 -0.57
C PHE A 196 2.23 17.33 -1.94
N PHE A 197 1.34 17.69 -2.88
CA PHE A 197 1.73 18.29 -4.17
C PHE A 197 2.27 19.73 -4.06
N SER A 198 2.11 20.37 -2.90
CA SER A 198 2.58 21.72 -2.62
C SER A 198 4.00 21.78 -2.03
N ASN A 199 4.83 20.77 -2.27
CA ASN A 199 6.25 20.82 -1.92
C ASN A 199 7.04 21.62 -2.98
N ARG A 200 7.54 22.80 -2.57
CA ARG A 200 8.19 23.79 -3.46
C ARG A 200 9.41 23.25 -4.19
N LEU A 201 10.17 22.35 -3.60
CA LEU A 201 11.44 21.90 -4.19
C LEU A 201 11.25 20.79 -5.23
N ILE A 202 10.20 19.99 -5.05
CA ILE A 202 10.07 18.69 -5.71
C ILE A 202 9.42 18.85 -7.06
N PHE A 203 8.29 19.55 -7.08
CA PHE A 203 7.54 19.74 -8.30
C PHE A 203 8.39 20.39 -9.41
N PRO A 204 9.20 21.44 -9.14
CA PRO A 204 10.10 22.00 -10.15
C PRO A 204 11.20 21.03 -10.55
N ILE A 205 11.89 20.35 -9.61
CA ILE A 205 12.98 19.41 -9.93
C ILE A 205 12.51 18.28 -10.85
N TYR A 206 11.33 17.71 -10.59
CA TYR A 206 10.79 16.66 -11.45
C TYR A 206 10.34 17.20 -12.81
N VAL A 207 9.73 18.39 -12.87
CA VAL A 207 9.43 19.07 -14.14
C VAL A 207 10.71 19.37 -14.91
N TYR A 208 11.78 19.82 -14.24
CA TYR A 208 13.09 20.11 -14.84
C TYR A 208 13.78 18.85 -15.38
N ALA A 209 13.81 17.77 -14.60
CA ALA A 209 14.38 16.50 -15.03
C ALA A 209 13.63 15.92 -16.23
N SER A 210 12.30 16.06 -16.24
CA SER A 210 11.44 15.54 -17.30
C SER A 210 11.56 16.34 -18.59
N LEU A 211 11.59 17.67 -18.50
CA LEU A 211 11.85 18.53 -19.66
C LEU A 211 13.25 18.31 -20.23
N TYR A 212 14.27 18.17 -19.37
CA TYR A 212 15.63 17.82 -19.80
C TYR A 212 15.67 16.47 -20.52
N TYR A 213 14.94 15.47 -20.02
CA TYR A 213 14.88 14.14 -20.63
C TYR A 213 14.19 14.16 -22.00
N ILE A 214 13.07 14.86 -22.14
CA ILE A 214 12.38 15.04 -23.44
C ILE A 214 13.31 15.67 -24.46
N ILE A 215 13.94 16.77 -24.08
CA ILE A 215 14.77 17.58 -24.95
C ILE A 215 16.00 16.79 -25.43
N ASN A 216 16.62 15.99 -24.55
CA ASN A 216 17.86 15.27 -24.88
C ASN A 216 17.65 13.91 -25.53
N TYR A 217 16.52 13.25 -25.26
CA TYR A 217 16.30 11.87 -25.71
C TYR A 217 15.17 11.74 -26.74
N ASN A 218 14.56 12.86 -27.19
CA ASN A 218 13.38 12.86 -28.06
C ASN A 218 12.27 11.90 -27.56
N ALA A 219 12.18 11.73 -26.24
CA ALA A 219 11.23 10.80 -25.65
C ALA A 219 9.80 11.29 -25.93
N PRO A 220 8.88 10.43 -26.39
CA PRO A 220 7.49 10.80 -26.56
C PRO A 220 6.89 11.27 -25.23
N PHE A 221 5.96 12.22 -25.30
CA PHE A 221 5.35 12.86 -24.13
C PHE A 221 4.69 11.87 -23.13
N ALA A 222 4.35 10.67 -23.59
CA ALA A 222 3.86 9.58 -22.73
C ALA A 222 4.94 9.05 -21.76
N ASP A 223 6.18 8.94 -22.22
CA ASP A 223 7.31 8.50 -21.39
C ASP A 223 7.65 9.55 -20.32
N MET A 224 7.40 10.84 -20.61
CA MET A 224 7.47 11.93 -19.64
C MET A 224 6.45 11.74 -18.50
N GLY A 225 5.20 11.41 -18.86
CA GLY A 225 4.15 11.14 -17.87
C GLY A 225 4.51 9.96 -16.97
N LEU A 226 5.09 8.90 -17.55
CA LEU A 226 5.51 7.71 -16.82
C LEU A 226 6.71 7.99 -15.90
N PHE A 227 7.71 8.74 -16.36
CA PHE A 227 8.88 9.12 -15.56
C PHE A 227 8.50 10.08 -14.43
N LEU A 228 7.62 11.05 -14.68
CA LEU A 228 7.07 11.94 -13.64
C LEU A 228 6.28 11.15 -12.61
N LEU A 229 5.40 10.26 -13.05
CA LEU A 229 4.61 9.42 -12.17
C LEU A 229 5.50 8.49 -11.32
N PHE A 230 6.49 7.85 -11.94
CA PHE A 230 7.43 6.96 -11.25
C PHE A 230 8.31 7.72 -10.26
N GLY A 231 8.86 8.88 -10.67
CA GLY A 231 9.64 9.76 -9.80
C GLY A 231 8.81 10.24 -8.61
N LEU A 232 7.55 10.63 -8.85
CA LEU A 232 6.62 11.01 -7.81
C LEU A 232 6.29 9.82 -6.88
N LEU A 233 6.08 8.61 -7.41
CA LEU A 233 5.79 7.39 -6.64
C LEU A 233 6.96 6.96 -5.75
N VAL A 234 8.19 6.93 -6.28
CA VAL A 234 9.39 6.58 -5.51
C VAL A 234 9.65 7.61 -4.42
N PHE A 235 9.48 8.89 -4.74
CA PHE A 235 9.59 9.96 -3.76
C PHE A 235 8.51 9.88 -2.68
N ASN A 236 7.27 9.55 -3.05
CA ASN A 236 6.17 9.29 -2.11
C ASN A 236 6.50 8.14 -1.16
N ALA A 237 6.98 7.01 -1.68
CA ALA A 237 7.38 5.87 -0.88
C ALA A 237 8.51 6.25 0.08
N PHE A 238 9.46 7.06 -0.37
CA PHE A 238 10.55 7.57 0.46
C PHE A 238 10.07 8.56 1.53
N MET A 239 9.10 9.44 1.25
CA MET A 239 8.56 10.36 2.25
C MET A 239 7.64 9.67 3.24
N LEU A 240 6.82 8.72 2.80
CA LEU A 240 6.04 7.87 3.71
C LEU A 240 6.99 7.08 4.62
N TYR A 241 8.08 6.56 4.04
CA TYR A 241 9.13 5.94 4.82
C TYR A 241 9.73 6.90 5.86
N ASN A 242 10.11 8.13 5.49
CA ASN A 242 10.73 9.07 6.42
C ASN A 242 9.78 9.73 7.42
N SER A 243 8.51 9.93 7.09
CA SER A 243 7.55 10.63 7.94
C SER A 243 6.72 9.72 8.82
N ALA A 244 6.45 8.48 8.38
CA ALA A 244 5.64 7.52 9.12
C ALA A 244 6.47 6.36 9.67
N LEU A 245 7.36 5.77 8.86
CA LEU A 245 8.11 4.57 9.27
C LEU A 245 9.41 4.89 10.01
N PHE A 246 10.15 5.93 9.62
CA PHE A 246 11.45 6.26 10.20
C PHE A 246 11.35 6.67 11.67
N PRO A 247 10.35 7.44 12.14
CA PRO A 247 10.15 7.67 13.57
C PRO A 247 9.82 6.37 14.32
N ILE A 248 9.09 5.43 13.71
CA ILE A 248 8.75 4.14 14.32
C ILE A 248 9.96 3.19 14.37
N LEU A 249 10.84 3.27 13.37
CA LEU A 249 12.03 2.41 13.21
C LEU A 249 13.28 2.99 13.88
N SER A 250 13.34 4.30 14.14
CA SER A 250 14.44 4.93 14.85
C SER A 250 14.42 4.52 16.32
N GLU A 251 15.52 3.93 16.79
CA GLU A 251 15.65 3.35 18.14
C GLU A 251 15.31 4.37 19.26
N ASP A 252 15.50 5.67 19.04
CA ASP A 252 15.25 6.73 20.03
C ASP A 252 13.78 6.92 20.43
N LEU A 253 12.81 6.51 19.59
CA LEU A 253 11.38 6.59 19.91
C LEU A 253 10.86 5.42 20.75
N THR A 254 11.70 4.39 20.92
CA THR A 254 11.40 3.27 21.83
C THR A 254 11.48 3.64 23.32
N GLU A 255 11.93 4.84 23.65
CA GLU A 255 11.92 5.35 25.03
C GLU A 255 10.74 6.27 25.35
N ILE A 256 10.12 6.88 24.34
CA ILE A 256 9.17 8.00 24.53
C ILE A 256 7.70 7.57 24.38
N LEU A 257 7.39 6.62 23.49
CA LEU A 257 6.01 6.17 23.25
C LEU A 257 5.68 4.88 24.01
N GLY A 258 4.55 4.89 24.72
CA GLY A 258 4.01 3.73 25.42
C GLY A 258 3.62 2.59 24.47
N PRO A 259 3.53 1.33 24.93
CA PRO A 259 3.22 0.17 24.09
C PRO A 259 1.89 0.29 23.32
N GLU A 260 0.90 0.98 23.88
CA GLU A 260 -0.42 1.18 23.28
C GLU A 260 -0.38 2.18 22.12
N GLU A 261 0.28 3.33 22.30
CA GLU A 261 0.48 4.32 21.22
C GLU A 261 1.30 3.75 20.05
N ARG A 262 2.22 2.80 20.33
CA ARG A 262 2.92 2.05 19.27
C ARG A 262 1.98 1.13 18.51
N LEU A 263 1.06 0.45 19.19
CA LEU A 263 0.12 -0.44 18.53
C LEU A 263 -0.82 0.36 17.63
N THR A 264 -1.34 1.49 18.11
CA THR A 264 -2.17 2.40 17.30
C THR A 264 -1.40 3.00 16.13
N ALA A 265 -0.13 3.38 16.32
CA ALA A 265 0.73 3.86 15.24
C ALA A 265 1.03 2.77 14.20
N LEU A 266 1.24 1.52 14.63
CA LEU A 266 1.45 0.36 13.76
C LEU A 266 0.17 -0.01 12.99
N GLU A 267 -1.00 0.05 13.61
CA GLU A 267 -2.30 -0.16 12.95
C GLU A 267 -2.60 0.95 11.94
N ALA A 268 -2.32 2.21 12.27
CA ALA A 268 -2.47 3.33 11.35
C ALA A 268 -1.50 3.22 10.16
N ALA A 269 -0.25 2.82 10.40
CA ALA A 269 0.73 2.55 9.35
C ALA A 269 0.33 1.35 8.48
N GLY A 270 -0.20 0.28 9.08
CA GLY A 270 -0.76 -0.87 8.38
C GLY A 270 -1.92 -0.47 7.46
N THR A 271 -2.87 0.28 7.98
CA THR A 271 -4.02 0.80 7.22
C THR A 271 -3.58 1.73 6.08
N ALA A 272 -2.59 2.60 6.31
CA ALA A 272 -2.02 3.45 5.27
C ALA A 272 -1.32 2.63 4.17
N MET A 273 -0.59 1.57 4.55
CA MET A 273 0.07 0.66 3.62
C MET A 273 -0.94 -0.16 2.80
N ASP A 274 -2.03 -0.61 3.41
CA ASP A 274 -3.08 -1.34 2.71
C ASP A 274 -3.85 -0.44 1.74
N ASN A 275 -4.13 0.81 2.11
CA ASN A 275 -4.69 1.82 1.21
C ASN A 275 -3.74 2.13 0.05
N PHE A 276 -2.42 2.24 0.31
CA PHE A 276 -1.42 2.42 -0.73
C PHE A 276 -1.36 1.21 -1.68
N ARG A 277 -1.36 -0.02 -1.15
CA ARG A 277 -1.42 -1.26 -1.94
C ARG A 277 -2.68 -1.33 -2.79
N ALA A 278 -3.84 -0.96 -2.23
CA ALA A 278 -5.10 -0.92 -2.95
C ALA A 278 -5.06 0.10 -4.10
N TRP A 279 -4.52 1.30 -3.85
CA TRP A 279 -4.37 2.34 -4.86
C TRP A 279 -3.35 1.96 -5.95
N VAL A 280 -2.18 1.41 -5.59
CA VAL A 280 -1.21 0.87 -6.56
C VAL A 280 -1.84 -0.27 -7.37
N GLY A 281 -2.65 -1.12 -6.73
CA GLY A 281 -3.41 -2.17 -7.41
C GLY A 281 -4.44 -1.62 -8.40
N GLN A 282 -5.15 -0.53 -8.05
CA GLN A 282 -6.08 0.15 -8.96
C GLN A 282 -5.36 0.83 -10.13
N LEU A 283 -4.27 1.56 -9.87
CA LEU A 283 -3.43 2.13 -10.93
C LEU A 283 -2.85 1.04 -11.84
N GLY A 284 -2.40 -0.08 -11.26
CA GLY A 284 -1.93 -1.23 -12.02
C GLY A 284 -3.02 -1.82 -12.92
N LYS A 285 -4.27 -1.92 -12.44
CA LYS A 285 -5.42 -2.32 -13.25
C LYS A 285 -5.70 -1.33 -14.38
N SER A 286 -5.81 -0.03 -14.11
CA SER A 286 -6.07 0.98 -15.14
C SER A 286 -4.94 1.10 -16.16
N PHE A 287 -3.68 1.00 -15.71
CA PHE A 287 -2.52 0.97 -16.61
C PHE A 287 -2.51 -0.30 -17.44
N ARG A 288 -2.82 -1.46 -16.85
CA ARG A 288 -2.96 -2.73 -17.58
C ARG A 288 -4.09 -2.66 -18.59
N GLU A 289 -5.25 -2.11 -18.24
CA GLU A 289 -6.38 -1.92 -19.16
C GLU A 289 -6.03 -0.98 -20.32
N SER A 290 -5.34 0.12 -20.04
CA SER A 290 -4.85 1.07 -21.06
C SER A 290 -3.75 0.47 -21.92
N PHE A 291 -2.81 -0.25 -21.32
CA PHE A 291 -1.74 -0.95 -22.03
C PHE A 291 -2.31 -2.07 -22.89
N GLU A 292 -3.22 -2.89 -22.36
CA GLU A 292 -3.97 -3.90 -23.11
C GLU A 292 -4.80 -3.25 -24.25
N SER A 293 -5.33 -2.03 -24.09
CA SER A 293 -5.99 -1.28 -25.16
C SER A 293 -5.03 -0.78 -26.24
N GLN A 294 -3.83 -0.34 -25.85
CA GLN A 294 -2.78 0.02 -26.81
C GLN A 294 -2.21 -1.23 -27.50
N LEU A 295 -2.12 -2.35 -26.79
CA LEU A 295 -1.69 -3.63 -27.32
C LEU A 295 -2.71 -4.16 -28.32
N GLU A 296 -4.01 -4.04 -28.04
CA GLU A 296 -5.08 -4.33 -29.00
C GLU A 296 -4.96 -3.50 -30.28
N TYR A 297 -4.76 -2.19 -30.15
CA TYR A 297 -4.55 -1.29 -31.29
C TYR A 297 -3.27 -1.61 -32.07
N ALA A 298 -2.17 -1.90 -31.37
CA ALA A 298 -0.86 -2.13 -31.97
C ALA A 298 -0.68 -3.55 -32.55
N THR A 299 -1.32 -4.56 -31.96
CA THR A 299 -1.18 -5.96 -32.39
C THR A 299 -2.27 -6.40 -33.37
N GLY A 300 -3.35 -5.61 -33.52
CA GLY A 300 -4.48 -5.95 -34.39
C GLY A 300 -5.11 -7.31 -34.09
N GLY A 301 -4.91 -7.85 -32.88
CA GLY A 301 -5.11 -9.27 -32.59
C GLY A 301 -5.48 -9.65 -31.16
N TYR A 302 -5.65 -8.72 -30.22
CA TYR A 302 -6.21 -9.03 -28.90
C TYR A 302 -7.71 -8.75 -28.88
N TYR A 303 -8.54 -9.79 -28.88
CA TYR A 303 -9.99 -9.66 -28.93
C TYR A 303 -10.58 -9.77 -27.52
N ARG A 304 -11.49 -8.85 -27.16
CA ARG A 304 -12.09 -8.81 -25.82
C ARG A 304 -13.40 -9.59 -25.77
N GLY A 305 -13.65 -10.22 -24.63
CA GLY A 305 -14.98 -10.65 -24.21
C GLY A 305 -15.33 -10.08 -22.85
N LYS A 306 -16.63 -10.06 -22.51
CA LYS A 306 -17.17 -9.83 -21.16
C LYS A 306 -17.72 -11.14 -20.63
N VAL A 307 -17.54 -11.37 -19.33
CA VAL A 307 -18.25 -12.43 -18.62
C VAL A 307 -19.74 -12.08 -18.64
N GLU A 308 -20.61 -13.06 -18.85
CA GLU A 308 -22.06 -12.86 -18.84
C GLU A 308 -22.55 -12.19 -17.52
N GLU A 309 -23.20 -11.02 -17.63
CA GLU A 309 -23.54 -10.12 -16.51
C GLU A 309 -24.53 -10.72 -15.49
N ASN A 310 -25.27 -11.77 -15.84
CA ASN A 310 -26.29 -12.39 -14.99
C ASN A 310 -25.74 -13.34 -13.92
N GLN A 311 -24.42 -13.40 -13.74
CA GLN A 311 -23.81 -14.41 -12.89
C GLN A 311 -23.28 -13.76 -11.62
N ASP A 312 -24.12 -13.85 -10.57
CA ASP A 312 -23.80 -13.51 -9.18
C ASP A 312 -22.36 -13.92 -8.83
N PRO A 313 -21.52 -13.04 -8.23
CA PRO A 313 -20.18 -13.37 -7.78
C PRO A 313 -20.09 -14.59 -6.84
N ARG A 314 -21.22 -15.00 -6.22
CA ARG A 314 -21.35 -16.22 -5.41
C ARG A 314 -21.47 -17.50 -6.24
N ASN A 315 -21.73 -17.36 -7.54
CA ASN A 315 -21.92 -18.47 -8.47
C ASN A 315 -20.69 -18.74 -9.35
N LYS A 316 -19.49 -18.45 -8.83
CA LYS A 316 -18.28 -18.65 -9.63
C LYS A 316 -18.12 -20.11 -10.01
N VAL A 317 -17.88 -20.36 -11.30
CA VAL A 317 -17.70 -21.71 -11.85
C VAL A 317 -16.24 -21.97 -12.15
N GLY A 318 -15.74 -23.13 -11.69
CA GLY A 318 -14.40 -23.68 -11.89
C GLY A 318 -13.89 -24.28 -10.59
N VAL A 319 -12.57 -24.38 -10.43
CA VAL A 319 -11.92 -25.00 -9.26
C VAL A 319 -11.10 -23.96 -8.50
N TYR A 320 -11.28 -23.91 -7.19
CA TYR A 320 -10.67 -22.97 -6.27
C TYR A 320 -10.00 -23.71 -5.11
N LEU A 321 -8.89 -23.16 -4.65
CA LEU A 321 -8.24 -23.55 -3.40
C LEU A 321 -8.59 -22.47 -2.38
N GLU A 322 -9.39 -22.83 -1.38
CA GLU A 322 -9.84 -21.95 -0.31
C GLU A 322 -9.23 -22.37 1.02
N ASN A 323 -9.17 -21.44 1.97
CA ASN A 323 -8.70 -21.68 3.35
C ASN A 323 -7.34 -22.39 3.45
N VAL A 324 -6.45 -22.18 2.47
CA VAL A 324 -5.13 -22.83 2.46
C VAL A 324 -4.24 -22.20 3.54
N GLN A 325 -3.94 -22.98 4.58
CA GLN A 325 -3.21 -22.55 5.76
C GLN A 325 -2.23 -23.63 6.23
N SER A 326 -1.16 -23.22 6.93
CA SER A 326 -0.31 -24.17 7.65
C SER A 326 -1.01 -24.63 8.92
N ALA A 327 -0.83 -25.89 9.30
CA ALA A 327 -1.38 -26.42 10.56
C ALA A 327 -0.82 -25.68 11.78
N ASP A 328 0.45 -25.28 11.72
CA ASP A 328 1.15 -24.52 12.76
C ASP A 328 1.85 -23.28 12.21
N LYS A 329 2.15 -22.32 13.08
CA LYS A 329 2.89 -21.10 12.73
C LYS A 329 4.39 -21.35 12.51
N VAL A 330 4.92 -22.34 13.21
CA VAL A 330 6.33 -22.72 13.21
C VAL A 330 6.38 -24.23 13.30
N PHE A 331 7.10 -24.85 12.37
CA PHE A 331 7.40 -26.27 12.41
C PHE A 331 8.82 -26.53 12.94
N TYR A 332 9.10 -27.73 13.44
CA TYR A 332 10.43 -28.23 13.75
C TYR A 332 10.85 -29.27 12.72
N GLN A 333 12.14 -29.38 12.46
CA GLN A 333 12.67 -30.29 11.45
C GLN A 333 12.31 -31.77 11.69
N ASN A 334 12.05 -32.18 12.94
CA ASN A 334 11.65 -33.54 13.31
C ASN A 334 10.12 -33.76 13.33
N GLU A 335 9.33 -32.79 12.87
CA GLU A 335 7.89 -32.94 12.77
C GLU A 335 7.44 -32.83 11.31
N PRO A 336 6.35 -33.53 10.93
CA PRO A 336 5.83 -33.45 9.58
C PRO A 336 5.27 -32.05 9.32
N LEU A 337 5.62 -31.47 8.19
CA LEU A 337 5.04 -30.20 7.76
C LEU A 337 3.67 -30.46 7.15
N VAL A 338 2.63 -29.80 7.67
CA VAL A 338 1.25 -29.99 7.22
C VAL A 338 0.65 -28.65 6.79
N VAL A 339 0.17 -28.60 5.56
CA VAL A 339 -0.66 -27.52 5.02
C VAL A 339 -2.02 -28.10 4.69
N TRP A 340 -3.10 -27.47 5.12
CA TRP A 340 -4.46 -27.93 4.87
C TRP A 340 -5.27 -26.85 4.17
N GLY A 341 -6.38 -27.22 3.55
CA GLY A 341 -7.30 -26.29 2.92
C GLY A 341 -8.51 -27.01 2.34
N ASP A 342 -9.33 -26.25 1.62
CA ASP A 342 -10.53 -26.72 0.96
C ASP A 342 -10.39 -26.62 -0.56
N LEU A 343 -10.64 -27.73 -1.26
CA LEU A 343 -10.87 -27.75 -2.69
C LEU A 343 -12.34 -27.48 -2.95
N GLN A 344 -12.68 -26.33 -3.51
CA GLN A 344 -14.03 -26.02 -3.94
C GLN A 344 -14.11 -26.11 -5.46
N ALA A 345 -15.08 -26.84 -5.98
CA ALA A 345 -15.26 -26.99 -7.41
C ALA A 345 -16.72 -26.85 -7.81
N ARG A 346 -16.98 -26.13 -8.89
CA ARG A 346 -18.32 -25.92 -9.44
C ARG A 346 -18.26 -26.02 -10.97
N THR A 347 -19.26 -26.63 -11.59
CA THR A 347 -19.45 -26.67 -13.05
C THR A 347 -20.70 -25.88 -13.47
N LEU A 348 -20.69 -25.36 -14.71
CA LEU A 348 -21.83 -24.68 -15.33
C LEU A 348 -22.85 -25.68 -15.87
N ASN A 349 -22.40 -26.92 -16.13
CA ASN A 349 -23.16 -27.88 -16.91
C ASN A 349 -23.70 -28.98 -15.98
N PHE A 350 -25.02 -28.99 -15.77
CA PHE A 350 -25.72 -29.99 -14.95
C PHE A 350 -25.98 -31.31 -15.70
N ASP A 351 -25.43 -31.46 -16.90
CA ASP A 351 -25.52 -32.70 -17.64
C ASP A 351 -24.57 -33.74 -17.00
N ASP A 352 -25.13 -34.80 -16.41
CA ASP A 352 -24.44 -35.88 -15.67
C ASP A 352 -23.47 -36.75 -16.52
N SER A 353 -23.34 -36.41 -17.80
CA SER A 353 -22.16 -36.60 -18.64
C SER A 353 -20.81 -36.91 -17.97
N ASP A 354 -20.22 -38.08 -18.22
CA ASP A 354 -18.81 -38.32 -17.82
C ASP A 354 -17.79 -37.43 -18.57
N GLU A 355 -18.16 -36.90 -19.75
CA GLU A 355 -17.29 -36.06 -20.58
C GLU A 355 -17.24 -34.59 -20.12
N ASN A 356 -18.32 -34.10 -19.49
CA ASN A 356 -18.40 -32.71 -19.02
C ASN A 356 -18.03 -32.54 -17.54
N LYS A 357 -17.84 -33.65 -16.82
CA LYS A 357 -17.36 -33.60 -15.44
C LYS A 357 -15.95 -33.00 -15.39
N ILE A 358 -15.76 -32.08 -14.45
CA ILE A 358 -14.45 -31.52 -14.16
C ILE A 358 -13.67 -32.60 -13.39
N LYS A 359 -12.55 -33.06 -13.93
CA LYS A 359 -11.66 -34.05 -13.31
C LYS A 359 -10.49 -33.33 -12.66
N VAL A 360 -10.53 -33.22 -11.35
CA VAL A 360 -9.51 -32.51 -10.56
C VAL A 360 -8.42 -33.47 -10.10
N THR A 361 -7.16 -33.08 -10.29
CA THR A 361 -6.00 -33.73 -9.73
C THR A 361 -5.21 -32.73 -8.90
N MET A 362 -4.93 -33.07 -7.65
CA MET A 362 -4.14 -32.22 -6.76
C MET A 362 -2.72 -32.73 -6.59
N SER A 363 -1.79 -31.80 -6.45
CA SER A 363 -0.41 -32.07 -6.04
C SER A 363 0.06 -30.96 -5.11
N CYS A 364 1.11 -31.23 -4.35
CA CYS A 364 1.81 -30.16 -3.64
C CYS A 364 3.31 -30.38 -3.67
N THR A 365 4.02 -29.28 -3.78
CA THR A 365 5.48 -29.23 -3.76
C THR A 365 5.93 -28.17 -2.77
N GLY A 366 7.11 -28.33 -2.19
CA GLY A 366 7.76 -27.29 -1.40
C GLY A 366 9.05 -26.87 -2.08
N GLN A 367 9.46 -25.63 -1.85
CA GLN A 367 10.69 -25.07 -2.38
C GLN A 367 11.46 -24.42 -1.24
N ASP A 368 12.65 -24.96 -0.97
CA ASP A 368 13.61 -24.36 -0.04
C ASP A 368 14.40 -23.27 -0.76
N MET A 369 14.78 -22.20 -0.05
CA MET A 369 15.57 -21.11 -0.66
C MET A 369 16.93 -21.57 -1.19
N LEU A 370 17.49 -22.65 -0.65
CA LEU A 370 18.85 -23.13 -0.97
C LEU A 370 18.88 -24.50 -1.67
N ASP A 371 17.87 -25.35 -1.44
CA ASP A 371 18.00 -26.80 -1.65
C ASP A 371 17.01 -27.41 -2.64
N GLY A 372 16.41 -26.57 -3.49
CA GLY A 372 15.57 -27.02 -4.60
C GLY A 372 14.14 -27.37 -4.20
N GLU A 373 13.43 -28.05 -5.09
CA GLU A 373 12.03 -28.47 -4.90
C GLU A 373 11.95 -29.86 -4.25
N PHE A 374 11.03 -30.04 -3.31
CA PHE A 374 10.67 -31.31 -2.67
C PHE A 374 9.17 -31.58 -2.84
N ASN A 375 8.75 -32.85 -2.87
CA ASN A 375 7.38 -33.23 -3.17
C ASN A 375 6.62 -33.61 -1.89
N GLY A 376 5.41 -33.09 -1.72
CA GLY A 376 4.50 -33.45 -0.63
C GLY A 376 3.45 -34.46 -1.09
N LYS A 377 2.72 -35.04 -0.13
CA LYS A 377 1.61 -35.96 -0.37
C LYS A 377 0.28 -35.31 0.01
N ILE A 378 -0.66 -35.27 -0.93
CA ILE A 378 -2.05 -34.84 -0.70
C ILE A 378 -2.85 -35.99 -0.07
N LEU A 379 -3.55 -35.71 1.02
CA LEU A 379 -4.42 -36.63 1.76
C LEU A 379 -5.84 -36.02 1.93
N PRO A 380 -6.92 -36.75 1.60
CA PRO A 380 -6.92 -38.01 0.85
C PRO A 380 -6.32 -37.81 -0.55
N GLU A 381 -5.91 -38.89 -1.22
CA GLU A 381 -5.37 -38.78 -2.58
C GLU A 381 -6.46 -38.34 -3.56
N ILE A 382 -6.30 -37.16 -4.17
CA ILE A 382 -7.26 -36.58 -5.13
C ILE A 382 -6.67 -36.69 -6.53
N LYS A 383 -6.97 -37.79 -7.22
CA LYS A 383 -6.61 -38.05 -8.63
C LYS A 383 -7.87 -38.31 -9.45
N GLY A 384 -8.17 -37.41 -10.38
CA GLY A 384 -9.37 -37.52 -11.23
C GLY A 384 -10.68 -37.41 -10.44
N PHE A 385 -10.72 -36.57 -9.40
CA PHE A 385 -11.96 -36.30 -8.68
C PHE A 385 -12.97 -35.62 -9.59
N GLU A 386 -14.08 -36.29 -9.87
CA GLU A 386 -15.13 -35.80 -10.74
C GLU A 386 -16.10 -34.89 -9.99
N VAL A 387 -16.38 -33.72 -10.58
CA VAL A 387 -17.29 -32.72 -10.03
C VAL A 387 -18.48 -32.56 -10.98
N SER A 388 -19.69 -32.86 -10.49
CA SER A 388 -20.93 -32.83 -11.27
C SER A 388 -21.71 -31.53 -11.16
N SER A 389 -21.66 -30.85 -10.01
CA SER A 389 -22.40 -29.59 -9.81
C SER A 389 -21.62 -28.62 -8.92
N HIS A 390 -21.63 -28.86 -7.60
CA HIS A 390 -20.89 -28.12 -6.60
C HIS A 390 -20.38 -29.09 -5.55
N GLU A 391 -19.06 -29.20 -5.44
CA GLU A 391 -18.40 -30.11 -4.52
C GLU A 391 -17.35 -29.35 -3.71
N GLN A 392 -17.26 -29.70 -2.44
CA GLN A 392 -16.21 -29.20 -1.54
C GLN A 392 -15.53 -30.39 -0.90
N LYS A 393 -14.19 -30.42 -0.96
CA LYS A 393 -13.40 -31.46 -0.31
C LYS A 393 -12.23 -30.86 0.48
N PRO A 394 -12.09 -31.19 1.77
CA PRO A 394 -10.89 -30.81 2.50
C PRO A 394 -9.70 -31.62 1.98
N PHE A 395 -8.52 -31.03 2.04
CA PHE A 395 -7.26 -31.70 1.73
C PHE A 395 -6.17 -31.31 2.73
N GLU A 396 -5.20 -32.20 2.90
CA GLU A 396 -3.96 -31.96 3.62
C GLU A 396 -2.77 -32.29 2.72
N CYS A 397 -1.88 -31.33 2.49
CA CYS A 397 -0.55 -31.56 1.96
C CYS A 397 0.42 -31.83 3.12
N ARG A 398 0.96 -33.05 3.17
CA ARG A 398 1.94 -33.46 4.19
C ARG A 398 3.32 -33.70 3.59
N PHE A 399 4.35 -33.24 4.28
CA PHE A 399 5.76 -33.57 4.02
C PHE A 399 6.31 -34.37 5.21
N GLY A 400 7.14 -35.36 4.92
CA GLY A 400 7.74 -36.22 5.94
C GLY A 400 8.64 -35.43 6.90
N SER A 401 8.74 -35.90 8.14
CA SER A 401 9.70 -35.37 9.11
C SER A 401 11.11 -35.44 8.54
N GLY A 402 11.86 -34.34 8.64
CA GLY A 402 13.23 -34.22 8.16
C GLY A 402 13.38 -33.95 6.66
N GLU A 403 12.30 -33.98 5.87
CA GLU A 403 12.34 -33.67 4.44
C GLU A 403 12.52 -32.18 4.17
N VAL A 404 11.99 -31.32 5.06
CA VAL A 404 12.10 -29.86 4.96
C VAL A 404 13.23 -29.37 5.86
N LYS A 405 14.17 -28.60 5.30
CA LYS A 405 15.30 -28.09 6.07
C LYS A 405 14.90 -26.89 6.94
N PRO A 406 15.62 -26.62 8.04
CA PRO A 406 15.42 -25.42 8.82
C PRO A 406 15.56 -24.14 7.98
N GLY A 407 14.57 -23.25 8.05
CA GLY A 407 14.50 -22.02 7.28
C GLY A 407 13.06 -21.63 6.95
N THR A 408 12.93 -20.66 6.04
CA THR A 408 11.65 -20.33 5.43
C THR A 408 11.54 -21.05 4.08
N SER A 409 10.50 -21.85 3.93
CA SER A 409 10.21 -22.59 2.70
C SER A 409 8.87 -22.12 2.13
N THR A 410 8.69 -22.24 0.82
CA THR A 410 7.38 -21.96 0.19
C THR A 410 6.76 -23.28 -0.25
N VAL A 411 5.60 -23.61 0.31
CA VAL A 411 4.77 -24.73 -0.12
C VAL A 411 3.79 -24.24 -1.17
N LYS A 412 3.69 -24.95 -2.29
CA LYS A 412 2.78 -24.68 -3.39
C LYS A 412 1.79 -25.82 -3.49
N VAL A 413 0.52 -25.52 -3.26
CA VAL A 413 -0.57 -26.47 -3.53
C VAL A 413 -1.11 -26.19 -4.93
N LYS A 414 -1.23 -27.23 -5.75
CA LYS A 414 -1.69 -27.13 -7.14
C LYS A 414 -2.93 -27.99 -7.35
N ALA A 415 -3.88 -27.47 -8.11
CA ALA A 415 -5.00 -28.26 -8.63
C ALA A 415 -5.06 -28.11 -10.15
N THR A 416 -4.92 -29.22 -10.86
CA THR A 416 -5.05 -29.31 -12.32
C THR A 416 -6.39 -29.93 -12.67
N PHE A 417 -7.12 -29.35 -13.63
CA PHE A 417 -8.44 -29.82 -14.01
C PHE A 417 -8.80 -29.46 -15.46
N ASN A 418 -9.64 -30.29 -16.09
CA ASN A 418 -10.22 -29.97 -17.39
C ASN A 418 -11.40 -29.00 -17.23
N PHE A 419 -11.53 -28.05 -18.13
CA PHE A 419 -12.64 -27.13 -18.18
C PHE A 419 -12.98 -26.75 -19.62
N GLN A 420 -14.19 -26.21 -19.81
CA GLN A 420 -14.70 -25.79 -21.10
C GLN A 420 -15.28 -24.38 -20.99
N THR A 421 -14.90 -23.50 -21.91
CA THR A 421 -15.44 -22.14 -21.99
C THR A 421 -16.07 -21.91 -23.36
N PHE A 422 -17.26 -21.31 -23.36
CA PHE A 422 -17.99 -20.89 -24.56
C PHE A 422 -18.02 -19.37 -24.66
N GLY A 423 -17.94 -18.85 -25.87
CA GLY A 423 -18.03 -17.43 -26.18
C GLY A 423 -18.99 -17.23 -27.34
N THR A 424 -19.78 -16.16 -27.30
CA THR A 424 -20.66 -15.75 -28.38
C THR A 424 -20.48 -14.26 -28.67
N LEU A 425 -20.25 -13.90 -29.92
CA LEU A 425 -20.24 -12.53 -30.41
C LEU A 425 -21.46 -12.30 -31.30
N LYS A 426 -22.31 -11.36 -30.90
CA LYS A 426 -23.37 -10.81 -31.74
C LYS A 426 -22.74 -9.79 -32.70
N THR A 427 -23.14 -9.79 -33.97
CA THR A 427 -22.72 -8.73 -34.91
C THR A 427 -23.84 -8.40 -35.89
N TYR A 428 -23.68 -7.29 -36.60
CA TYR A 428 -24.68 -6.74 -37.49
C TYR A 428 -24.13 -6.65 -38.91
N PHE A 429 -24.97 -6.98 -39.88
CA PHE A 429 -24.66 -6.90 -41.30
C PHE A 429 -25.71 -6.04 -42.00
N MET A 430 -25.27 -5.27 -43.00
CA MET A 430 -26.13 -4.40 -43.80
C MET A 430 -25.59 -4.37 -45.23
N ASP A 431 -26.47 -4.10 -46.20
CA ASP A 431 -26.04 -3.84 -47.57
C ASP A 431 -24.98 -2.73 -47.64
N SER A 432 -23.88 -2.98 -48.36
CA SER A 432 -22.72 -2.08 -48.44
C SER A 432 -23.08 -0.70 -49.02
N GLU A 433 -23.96 -0.64 -50.03
CA GLU A 433 -24.39 0.63 -50.62
C GLU A 433 -25.28 1.41 -49.65
N ARG A 434 -26.12 0.71 -48.88
CA ARG A 434 -26.92 1.33 -47.82
C ARG A 434 -26.05 1.94 -46.71
N ILE A 435 -25.01 1.24 -46.25
CA ILE A 435 -24.06 1.78 -45.27
C ILE A 435 -23.40 3.04 -45.83
N ARG A 436 -22.94 3.00 -47.09
CA ARG A 436 -22.31 4.15 -47.76
C ARG A 436 -23.27 5.33 -47.87
N ALA A 437 -24.52 5.10 -48.22
CA ALA A 437 -25.55 6.14 -48.31
C ALA A 437 -25.79 6.83 -46.96
N LEU A 438 -26.02 6.05 -45.89
CA LEU A 438 -26.22 6.61 -44.53
C LEU A 438 -25.00 7.39 -44.05
N ARG A 439 -23.78 6.89 -44.30
CA ARG A 439 -22.54 7.59 -43.94
C ARG A 439 -22.34 8.88 -44.75
N ARG A 440 -22.74 8.94 -46.02
CA ARG A 440 -22.72 10.19 -46.82
C ARG A 440 -23.67 11.24 -46.26
N GLU A 441 -24.78 10.81 -45.66
CA GLU A 441 -25.74 11.66 -44.96
C GLU A 441 -25.31 11.96 -43.50
N ASN A 442 -24.07 11.63 -43.12
CA ASN A 442 -23.54 11.77 -41.75
C ASN A 442 -24.43 11.11 -40.68
N THR A 443 -25.11 10.02 -41.05
CA THR A 443 -26.01 9.27 -40.18
C THR A 443 -25.38 7.94 -39.80
N ASP A 444 -25.29 7.68 -38.49
CA ASP A 444 -24.79 6.39 -37.97
C ASP A 444 -25.77 5.26 -38.34
N PRO A 445 -25.34 4.22 -39.10
CA PRO A 445 -26.24 3.17 -39.56
C PRO A 445 -26.97 2.42 -38.44
N LEU A 446 -26.30 2.15 -37.31
CA LEU A 446 -26.92 1.45 -36.18
C LEU A 446 -27.91 2.35 -35.43
N ALA A 447 -27.59 3.63 -35.22
CA ALA A 447 -28.51 4.60 -34.66
C ALA A 447 -29.78 4.78 -35.50
N PHE A 448 -29.65 4.82 -36.83
CA PHE A 448 -30.79 4.97 -37.74
C PHE A 448 -31.83 3.86 -37.53
N TYR A 449 -31.37 2.62 -37.32
CA TYR A 449 -32.24 1.47 -37.02
C TYR A 449 -32.47 1.23 -35.52
N LYS A 450 -32.13 2.20 -34.66
CA LYS A 450 -32.33 2.15 -33.20
C LYS A 450 -31.67 0.95 -32.52
N ILE A 451 -30.53 0.48 -33.05
CA ILE A 451 -29.72 -0.55 -32.42
C ILE A 451 -28.90 0.12 -31.31
N THR A 452 -29.17 -0.26 -30.06
CA THR A 452 -28.52 0.32 -28.87
C THR A 452 -27.11 -0.22 -28.66
N ASP A 453 -26.91 -1.50 -28.97
CA ASP A 453 -25.65 -2.20 -28.88
C ASP A 453 -24.79 -1.95 -30.12
N LYS A 454 -24.09 -0.80 -30.13
CA LYS A 454 -23.30 -0.35 -31.29
C LYS A 454 -21.94 -1.03 -31.41
N ASN A 455 -21.39 -1.48 -30.29
CA ASN A 455 -20.07 -2.11 -30.20
C ASN A 455 -20.24 -3.43 -29.42
N PRO A 456 -20.88 -4.44 -30.04
CA PRO A 456 -21.11 -5.71 -29.38
C PRO A 456 -19.78 -6.31 -28.95
N THR A 457 -19.69 -6.66 -27.67
CA THR A 457 -18.56 -7.39 -27.11
C THR A 457 -18.93 -8.85 -26.98
N ALA A 458 -17.99 -9.76 -27.24
CA ALA A 458 -18.25 -11.18 -27.03
C ALA A 458 -18.66 -11.45 -25.57
N LEU A 459 -19.68 -12.27 -25.38
CA LEU A 459 -20.11 -12.77 -24.07
C LEU A 459 -19.56 -14.17 -23.92
N PHE A 460 -18.86 -14.46 -22.84
CA PHE A 460 -18.35 -15.81 -22.57
C PHE A 460 -18.79 -16.33 -21.19
N THR A 461 -18.88 -17.64 -21.10
CA THR A 461 -19.25 -18.37 -19.89
C THR A 461 -18.22 -18.16 -18.78
N GLN A 462 -18.63 -18.12 -17.52
CA GLN A 462 -17.69 -18.08 -16.41
C GLN A 462 -16.76 -19.29 -16.42
N GLY A 463 -15.45 -19.02 -16.32
CA GLY A 463 -14.43 -20.04 -16.24
C GLY A 463 -13.04 -19.42 -16.08
N PRO A 464 -12.01 -20.26 -15.84
CA PRO A 464 -10.64 -19.81 -15.65
C PRO A 464 -9.97 -19.25 -16.91
N VAL A 465 -10.54 -19.48 -18.09
CA VAL A 465 -10.05 -18.96 -19.36
C VAL A 465 -11.05 -17.97 -19.91
N ARG A 466 -10.54 -16.80 -20.28
CA ARG A 466 -11.27 -15.80 -21.05
C ARG A 466 -11.21 -16.14 -22.53
N LEU A 467 -12.38 -16.18 -23.16
CA LEU A 467 -12.53 -16.36 -24.59
C LEU A 467 -13.05 -15.06 -25.23
N GLY A 468 -12.15 -14.34 -25.88
CA GLY A 468 -12.46 -13.14 -26.65
C GLY A 468 -12.80 -13.49 -28.08
N ILE A 469 -13.83 -12.85 -28.64
CA ILE A 469 -14.20 -12.94 -30.05
C ILE A 469 -14.41 -11.52 -30.57
N GLY A 470 -13.90 -11.20 -31.74
CA GLY A 470 -14.09 -9.87 -32.36
C GLY A 470 -14.25 -9.97 -33.88
N THR A 471 -14.88 -8.96 -34.48
CA THR A 471 -14.98 -8.82 -35.94
C THR A 471 -14.54 -7.43 -36.38
N ALA A 472 -14.65 -7.13 -37.67
CA ALA A 472 -14.66 -5.75 -38.13
C ALA A 472 -15.79 -4.93 -37.47
N GLU A 473 -15.66 -3.61 -37.49
CA GLU A 473 -16.65 -2.67 -36.92
C GLU A 473 -18.05 -2.90 -37.52
N PRO A 474 -19.08 -3.13 -36.68
CA PRO A 474 -20.43 -3.29 -37.17
C PRO A 474 -21.10 -1.94 -37.54
N PRO A 475 -22.05 -1.93 -38.48
CA PRO A 475 -22.45 -3.09 -39.26
C PRO A 475 -21.39 -3.39 -40.34
N THR A 476 -21.11 -4.66 -40.58
CA THR A 476 -20.26 -5.09 -41.69
C THR A 476 -21.06 -5.01 -42.99
N GLY A 477 -20.50 -4.35 -44.00
CA GLY A 477 -21.12 -4.22 -45.32
C GLY A 477 -21.09 -5.53 -46.11
N ILE A 478 -22.23 -5.94 -46.65
CA ILE A 478 -22.35 -7.06 -47.58
C ILE A 478 -22.64 -6.51 -48.97
N SER A 479 -21.81 -6.87 -49.94
CA SER A 479 -22.05 -6.51 -51.34
C SER A 479 -23.03 -7.51 -51.95
N VAL A 480 -24.23 -7.04 -52.30
CA VAL A 480 -25.22 -7.82 -53.07
C VAL A 480 -25.25 -7.30 -54.51
N PRO A 481 -24.89 -8.10 -55.52
CA PRO A 481 -24.93 -7.65 -56.90
C PRO A 481 -26.39 -7.44 -57.34
N PRO A 482 -26.67 -6.43 -58.18
CA PRO A 482 -28.02 -6.15 -58.67
C PRO A 482 -28.61 -7.28 -59.53
N GLN A 483 -27.75 -8.10 -60.14
CA GLN A 483 -28.13 -9.23 -60.99
C GLN A 483 -27.24 -10.44 -60.67
N PRO A 484 -27.78 -11.67 -60.71
CA PRO A 484 -26.97 -12.86 -60.56
C PRO A 484 -25.89 -12.87 -61.65
N PRO A 485 -24.62 -13.15 -61.31
CA PRO A 485 -23.51 -13.10 -62.26
C PRO A 485 -23.77 -14.04 -63.43
N THR A 486 -23.90 -13.49 -64.62
CA THR A 486 -24.08 -14.26 -65.86
C THR A 486 -22.73 -14.76 -66.36
N GLY A 487 -22.22 -15.84 -65.76
CA GLY A 487 -21.10 -16.63 -66.28
C GLY A 487 -19.70 -16.23 -65.78
N ASN A 488 -19.03 -17.19 -65.14
CA ASN A 488 -17.58 -17.39 -64.96
C ASN A 488 -16.66 -16.26 -64.45
N GLU A 489 -17.14 -15.08 -64.09
CA GLU A 489 -16.28 -14.06 -63.47
C GLU A 489 -16.16 -14.29 -61.95
N ASP A 490 -14.90 -14.26 -61.47
CA ASP A 490 -14.49 -14.23 -60.07
C ASP A 490 -15.30 -13.17 -59.32
N THR A 491 -16.43 -13.59 -58.78
CA THR A 491 -17.40 -12.66 -58.21
C THR A 491 -16.89 -12.21 -56.85
N PRO A 492 -16.79 -10.90 -56.61
CA PRO A 492 -16.09 -10.36 -55.46
C PRO A 492 -16.83 -10.74 -54.18
N SER A 493 -16.31 -11.75 -53.50
CA SER A 493 -16.77 -12.16 -52.18
C SER A 493 -16.67 -11.00 -51.19
N THR A 494 -17.61 -10.91 -50.25
CA THR A 494 -17.46 -9.98 -49.12
C THR A 494 -16.48 -10.61 -48.14
N TYR A 495 -15.38 -9.93 -47.86
CA TYR A 495 -14.38 -10.36 -46.88
C TYR A 495 -14.55 -9.58 -45.57
N THR A 496 -14.57 -10.31 -44.47
CA THR A 496 -14.42 -9.77 -43.11
C THR A 496 -13.42 -10.64 -42.35
N TYR A 497 -13.19 -10.36 -41.08
CA TYR A 497 -12.39 -11.22 -40.22
C TYR A 497 -13.12 -11.52 -38.91
N LEU A 498 -12.79 -12.67 -38.33
CA LEU A 498 -13.14 -13.10 -37.00
C LEU A 498 -11.85 -13.33 -36.22
N GLY A 499 -11.70 -12.52 -35.20
CA GLY A 499 -10.67 -12.64 -34.20
C GLY A 499 -11.08 -13.52 -33.05
N ILE A 500 -10.19 -14.38 -32.58
CA ILE A 500 -10.40 -15.19 -31.38
C ILE A 500 -9.16 -15.07 -30.50
N THR A 501 -9.37 -14.89 -29.20
CA THR A 501 -8.31 -14.83 -28.20
C THR A 501 -8.63 -15.75 -27.03
N VAL A 502 -7.67 -16.59 -26.67
CA VAL A 502 -7.71 -17.47 -25.49
C VAL A 502 -6.66 -16.97 -24.49
N LYS A 503 -7.07 -16.64 -23.27
CA LYS A 503 -6.20 -16.12 -22.20
C LYS A 503 -6.61 -16.70 -20.85
N GLY A 504 -5.67 -17.10 -20.00
CA GLY A 504 -5.96 -17.39 -18.60
C GLY A 504 -6.39 -16.12 -17.85
N ASP A 505 -7.54 -16.15 -17.17
CA ASP A 505 -8.12 -14.96 -16.52
C ASP A 505 -8.00 -15.00 -14.98
N TRP A 506 -7.69 -16.17 -14.40
CA TRP A 506 -7.56 -16.36 -12.96
C TRP A 506 -6.10 -16.41 -12.50
N ASN A 507 -5.90 -16.57 -11.19
CA ASN A 507 -4.60 -16.84 -10.56
C ASN A 507 -4.18 -18.30 -10.84
N GLY A 508 -3.97 -18.61 -12.12
CA GLY A 508 -3.58 -19.93 -12.59
C GLY A 508 -3.03 -19.86 -14.00
N ILE A 509 -2.66 -21.03 -14.52
CA ILE A 509 -1.94 -21.18 -15.77
C ILE A 509 -2.72 -22.13 -16.68
N LEU A 510 -2.90 -21.72 -17.94
CA LEU A 510 -3.48 -22.56 -18.98
C LEU A 510 -2.42 -23.59 -19.43
N LYS A 511 -2.60 -24.85 -19.00
CA LYS A 511 -1.62 -25.93 -19.20
C LYS A 511 -1.64 -26.45 -20.62
N GLU A 512 -2.83 -26.70 -21.16
CA GLU A 512 -3.00 -27.27 -22.49
C GLU A 512 -4.37 -26.91 -23.07
N ILE A 513 -4.46 -26.56 -24.35
CA ILE A 513 -5.73 -26.49 -25.08
C ILE A 513 -5.95 -27.86 -25.73
N LYS A 514 -7.05 -28.52 -25.38
CA LYS A 514 -7.46 -29.83 -25.93
C LYS A 514 -8.25 -29.70 -27.22
N GLY A 515 -8.96 -28.59 -27.39
CA GLY A 515 -9.73 -28.29 -28.59
C GLY A 515 -10.17 -26.84 -28.62
N LEU A 516 -10.17 -26.23 -29.81
CA LEU A 516 -10.71 -24.89 -30.05
C LEU A 516 -11.60 -24.97 -31.28
N ARG A 517 -12.88 -24.67 -31.10
CA ARG A 517 -13.91 -24.78 -32.13
C ARG A 517 -14.57 -23.43 -32.38
N ILE A 518 -14.81 -23.13 -33.65
CA ILE A 518 -15.44 -21.89 -34.13
C ILE A 518 -16.72 -22.27 -34.83
N GLN A 519 -17.82 -21.63 -34.48
CA GLN A 519 -19.09 -21.78 -35.17
C GLN A 519 -19.42 -20.46 -35.88
N VAL A 520 -19.55 -20.53 -37.20
CA VAL A 520 -19.96 -19.40 -38.04
C VAL A 520 -21.31 -19.74 -38.69
N PRO A 521 -22.18 -18.77 -39.03
CA PRO A 521 -23.45 -19.11 -39.66
C PRO A 521 -23.24 -19.79 -41.03
N LYS A 522 -24.15 -20.67 -41.45
CA LYS A 522 -23.99 -21.59 -42.60
C LYS A 522 -23.63 -20.95 -43.94
N ASP A 523 -24.00 -19.68 -44.12
CA ASP A 523 -23.75 -18.89 -45.34
C ASP A 523 -22.39 -18.17 -45.31
N PHE A 524 -21.62 -18.32 -44.22
CA PHE A 524 -20.28 -17.79 -44.03
C PHE A 524 -19.27 -18.94 -44.14
N GLN A 525 -18.07 -18.64 -44.64
CA GLN A 525 -17.00 -19.61 -44.78
C GLN A 525 -15.71 -19.04 -44.19
N LEU A 526 -14.94 -19.84 -43.44
CA LEU A 526 -13.58 -19.45 -43.10
C LEU A 526 -12.72 -19.51 -44.37
N TYR A 527 -12.24 -18.35 -44.80
CA TYR A 527 -11.42 -18.23 -45.99
C TYR A 527 -9.97 -18.56 -45.67
N THR A 528 -9.40 -19.46 -46.46
CA THR A 528 -8.01 -19.90 -46.40
C THR A 528 -7.25 -19.44 -47.66
N PRO A 529 -6.92 -18.13 -47.80
CA PRO A 529 -6.18 -17.66 -48.97
C PRO A 529 -4.76 -18.24 -49.05
N GLY A 530 -4.21 -18.21 -50.26
CA GLY A 530 -2.78 -18.36 -50.55
C GLY A 530 -1.90 -17.42 -49.70
N GLU A 531 -0.63 -17.80 -49.54
CA GLU A 531 0.34 -17.30 -48.57
C GLU A 531 0.46 -15.77 -48.46
N ILE A 532 -0.05 -15.18 -47.39
CA ILE A 532 0.46 -13.90 -46.87
C ILE A 532 0.60 -14.05 -45.34
N GLN A 533 1.84 -14.17 -44.86
CA GLN A 533 2.15 -14.19 -43.42
C GLN A 533 2.57 -12.79 -42.98
N GLU A 534 1.77 -12.14 -42.13
CA GLU A 534 2.23 -11.01 -41.31
C GLU A 534 2.78 -11.54 -39.99
N LYS A 535 3.95 -11.03 -39.55
CA LYS A 535 4.60 -11.45 -38.30
C LYS A 535 3.70 -11.17 -37.09
N GLY A 536 3.41 -12.20 -36.29
CA GLY A 536 2.81 -12.08 -34.95
C GLY A 536 1.30 -12.33 -34.86
N VAL A 537 0.59 -12.45 -35.99
CA VAL A 537 -0.82 -12.85 -36.03
C VAL A 537 -0.91 -14.20 -36.76
N ARG A 538 -1.40 -15.23 -36.06
CA ARG A 538 -1.72 -16.49 -36.74
C ARG A 538 -3.03 -16.31 -37.50
N TYR A 539 -2.91 -16.29 -38.81
CA TYR A 539 -4.07 -16.44 -39.69
C TYR A 539 -4.61 -17.86 -39.52
N CYS A 540 -5.93 -18.05 -39.51
CA CYS A 540 -6.56 -19.38 -39.39
C CYS A 540 -6.30 -20.33 -40.57
N LYS A 541 -5.36 -19.96 -41.45
CA LYS A 541 -4.98 -20.70 -42.65
C LYS A 541 -4.35 -22.03 -42.27
N GLY A 542 -4.99 -23.13 -42.63
CA GLY A 542 -4.51 -24.49 -42.35
C GLY A 542 -4.59 -24.90 -40.88
N ASP A 543 -4.68 -23.93 -39.98
CA ASP A 543 -4.84 -24.14 -38.56
C ASP A 543 -6.24 -24.65 -38.21
N PHE A 544 -7.28 -24.37 -38.99
CA PHE A 544 -8.64 -24.85 -38.73
C PHE A 544 -9.16 -25.75 -39.85
N ILE A 545 -9.82 -26.84 -39.47
CA ILE A 545 -10.45 -27.82 -40.36
C ILE A 545 -11.96 -27.74 -40.19
N GLU A 546 -12.71 -27.63 -41.29
CA GLU A 546 -14.17 -27.69 -41.24
C GLU A 546 -14.62 -29.10 -40.85
N ILE A 547 -15.46 -29.21 -39.82
CA ILE A 547 -16.10 -30.47 -39.47
C ILE A 547 -17.37 -30.59 -40.33
N SER A 548 -17.43 -31.63 -41.15
CA SER A 548 -18.61 -32.00 -41.92
C SER A 548 -19.60 -32.83 -41.09
N SER A 549 -20.85 -32.91 -41.55
CA SER A 549 -21.86 -33.80 -40.95
C SER A 549 -21.39 -35.25 -40.89
N ASP A 550 -20.71 -35.73 -41.93
CA ASP A 550 -20.26 -37.12 -42.05
C ASP A 550 -19.09 -37.43 -41.10
N GLU A 551 -18.30 -36.41 -40.74
CA GLU A 551 -17.26 -36.54 -39.72
C GLU A 551 -17.85 -36.63 -38.31
N VAL A 552 -19.02 -36.06 -38.08
CA VAL A 552 -19.70 -36.18 -36.78
C VAL A 552 -20.07 -37.62 -36.48
N ASP A 553 -20.52 -38.38 -37.47
CA ASP A 553 -20.80 -39.81 -37.32
C ASP A 553 -19.55 -40.63 -36.96
N LYS A 554 -18.36 -40.16 -37.36
CA LYS A 554 -17.06 -40.77 -36.98
C LYS A 554 -16.61 -40.36 -35.58
N ILE A 555 -16.94 -39.15 -35.14
CA ILE A 555 -16.63 -38.65 -33.79
C ILE A 555 -17.53 -39.33 -32.75
N LYS A 556 -18.81 -39.56 -33.09
CA LYS A 556 -19.88 -40.05 -32.20
C LYS A 556 -19.53 -41.28 -31.36
N PRO A 557 -18.83 -42.33 -31.86
CA PRO A 557 -18.46 -43.47 -31.02
C PRO A 557 -17.42 -43.13 -29.95
N SER A 558 -16.57 -42.13 -30.21
CA SER A 558 -15.45 -41.75 -29.34
C SER A 558 -15.76 -40.59 -28.39
N LYS A 559 -16.64 -39.67 -28.82
CA LYS A 559 -17.04 -38.46 -28.10
C LYS A 559 -18.52 -38.15 -28.38
N PRO A 560 -19.47 -38.99 -27.91
CA PRO A 560 -20.89 -38.86 -28.23
C PRO A 560 -21.48 -37.47 -27.94
N LYS A 561 -21.04 -36.78 -26.88
CA LYS A 561 -21.61 -35.47 -26.52
C LYS A 561 -21.04 -34.34 -27.34
N LEU A 562 -19.75 -34.43 -27.70
CA LEU A 562 -19.21 -33.55 -28.72
C LEU A 562 -20.00 -33.70 -30.03
N ALA A 563 -20.27 -34.94 -30.46
CA ALA A 563 -21.05 -35.19 -31.65
C ALA A 563 -22.47 -34.61 -31.56
N GLU A 564 -23.18 -34.80 -30.44
CA GLU A 564 -24.51 -34.22 -30.20
C GLU A 564 -24.49 -32.68 -30.32
N ARG A 565 -23.50 -32.02 -29.72
CA ARG A 565 -23.36 -30.55 -29.81
C ARG A 565 -23.05 -30.08 -31.23
N LEU A 566 -22.25 -30.83 -31.98
CA LEU A 566 -21.98 -30.55 -33.39
C LEU A 566 -23.24 -30.73 -34.23
N GLU A 567 -23.99 -31.83 -34.06
CA GLU A 567 -25.29 -32.05 -34.72
C GLU A 567 -26.26 -30.90 -34.42
N GLN A 568 -26.33 -30.46 -33.15
CA GLN A 568 -27.17 -29.33 -32.75
C GLN A 568 -26.72 -28.03 -33.44
N SER A 569 -25.41 -27.77 -33.53
CA SER A 569 -24.88 -26.60 -34.23
C SER A 569 -25.24 -26.60 -35.72
N PHE A 570 -25.18 -27.76 -36.40
CA PHE A 570 -25.63 -27.89 -37.79
C PHE A 570 -27.14 -27.69 -37.95
N LYS A 571 -27.95 -28.23 -37.03
CA LYS A 571 -29.42 -28.02 -37.00
C LYS A 571 -29.77 -26.54 -36.83
N GLU A 572 -28.99 -25.81 -36.04
CA GLU A 572 -29.12 -24.37 -35.85
C GLU A 572 -28.59 -23.54 -37.03
N GLY A 573 -28.03 -24.19 -38.06
CA GLY A 573 -27.55 -23.53 -39.26
C GLY A 573 -26.17 -22.90 -39.10
N TYR A 574 -25.26 -23.54 -38.37
CA TYR A 574 -23.85 -23.17 -38.28
C TYR A 574 -22.96 -24.14 -39.08
N ARG A 575 -21.83 -23.62 -39.54
CA ARG A 575 -20.64 -24.39 -39.93
C ARG A 575 -19.68 -24.39 -38.76
N VAL A 576 -19.04 -25.53 -38.49
CA VAL A 576 -18.12 -25.68 -37.38
C VAL A 576 -16.72 -25.94 -37.90
N TYR A 577 -15.74 -25.24 -37.34
CA TYR A 577 -14.32 -25.38 -37.65
C TYR A 577 -13.57 -25.72 -36.36
N GLU A 578 -12.67 -26.70 -36.40
CA GLU A 578 -11.84 -27.10 -35.26
C GLU A 578 -10.37 -26.87 -35.54
N LEU A 579 -9.64 -26.41 -34.53
CA LEU A 579 -8.21 -26.22 -34.60
C LEU A 579 -7.52 -27.56 -34.84
N ALA A 580 -6.81 -27.67 -35.97
CA ALA A 580 -6.12 -28.85 -36.44
C ALA A 580 -5.12 -29.37 -35.38
N PRO A 581 -4.92 -30.69 -35.28
CA PRO A 581 -3.98 -31.29 -34.33
C PRO A 581 -2.55 -30.74 -34.45
N ASP A 582 -2.08 -30.43 -35.65
CA ASP A 582 -0.72 -29.90 -35.86
C ASP A 582 -0.61 -28.43 -35.43
N ALA A 583 -1.68 -27.66 -35.61
CA ALA A 583 -1.77 -26.30 -35.08
C ALA A 583 -1.80 -26.31 -33.55
N LEU A 584 -2.55 -27.21 -32.93
CA LEU A 584 -2.57 -27.43 -31.47
C LEU A 584 -1.16 -27.75 -30.91
N LYS A 585 -0.42 -28.66 -31.56
CA LYS A 585 0.96 -29.02 -31.15
C LYS A 585 1.95 -27.86 -31.27
N SER A 586 1.69 -26.92 -32.17
CA SER A 586 2.56 -25.76 -32.37
C SER A 586 2.34 -24.63 -31.35
N ILE A 587 1.35 -24.78 -30.45
CA ILE A 587 1.14 -23.85 -29.33
C ILE A 587 2.19 -24.17 -28.25
N LYS A 588 2.88 -23.14 -27.77
CA LYS A 588 3.84 -23.29 -26.67
C LYS A 588 3.07 -23.33 -25.35
N TYR A 589 3.26 -24.40 -24.59
CA TYR A 589 2.67 -24.58 -23.26
C TYR A 589 3.74 -24.48 -22.16
N PRO A 590 3.37 -24.04 -20.95
CA PRO A 590 2.09 -23.41 -20.61
C PRO A 590 1.89 -22.05 -21.28
N ILE A 591 0.64 -21.61 -21.41
CA ILE A 591 0.31 -20.27 -21.94
C ILE A 591 0.31 -19.26 -20.78
N ASP A 592 1.41 -18.54 -20.60
CA ASP A 592 1.61 -17.48 -19.58
C ASP A 592 1.05 -16.10 -20.02
N GLY A 593 0.29 -16.08 -21.11
CA GLY A 593 -0.26 -14.86 -21.69
C GLY A 593 -1.55 -15.16 -22.45
N TYR A 594 -1.58 -14.83 -23.73
CA TYR A 594 -2.71 -15.12 -24.60
C TYR A 594 -2.27 -15.73 -25.91
N GLN A 595 -3.16 -16.51 -26.53
CA GLN A 595 -3.03 -16.96 -27.90
C GLN A 595 -4.19 -16.39 -28.71
N SER A 596 -3.88 -15.81 -29.86
CA SER A 596 -4.88 -15.22 -30.75
C SER A 596 -4.79 -15.78 -32.15
N TRP A 597 -5.95 -15.83 -32.80
CA TRP A 597 -6.14 -16.18 -34.19
C TRP A 597 -6.97 -15.12 -34.89
N ARG A 598 -6.63 -14.83 -36.14
CA ARG A 598 -7.41 -13.95 -37.01
C ARG A 598 -7.85 -14.74 -38.24
N CYS A 599 -9.11 -15.12 -38.28
CA CYS A 599 -9.69 -15.89 -39.37
C CYS A 599 -10.32 -14.94 -40.38
N SER A 600 -9.93 -15.00 -41.64
CA SER A 600 -10.70 -14.34 -42.69
C SER A 600 -12.02 -15.08 -42.87
N ILE A 601 -13.11 -14.35 -42.99
CA ILE A 601 -14.42 -14.89 -43.34
C ILE A 601 -14.81 -14.37 -44.71
N THR A 602 -15.27 -15.28 -45.56
CA THR A 602 -15.85 -14.99 -46.85
C THR A 602 -17.35 -15.26 -46.81
N ILE A 603 -18.12 -14.30 -47.34
CA ILE A 603 -19.53 -14.48 -47.67
C ILE A 603 -19.62 -14.57 -49.20
N PRO A 604 -19.95 -15.75 -49.76
CA PRO A 604 -20.15 -15.89 -51.20
C PRO A 604 -21.24 -14.92 -51.66
N VAL A 605 -21.02 -14.32 -52.82
CA VAL A 605 -21.86 -13.24 -53.35
C VAL A 605 -23.32 -13.68 -53.51
N GLU A 606 -23.52 -14.90 -54.00
CA GLU A 606 -24.82 -15.54 -54.18
C GLU A 606 -25.55 -15.81 -52.86
N LYS A 607 -24.85 -15.77 -51.73
CA LYS A 607 -25.41 -15.91 -50.38
C LYS A 607 -25.70 -14.57 -49.71
N GLY A 608 -25.23 -13.45 -50.25
CA GLY A 608 -25.42 -12.11 -49.65
C GLY A 608 -26.88 -11.78 -49.33
N ALA A 609 -27.80 -12.10 -50.24
CA ALA A 609 -29.24 -11.91 -50.03
C ALA A 609 -29.81 -12.82 -48.92
N SER A 610 -29.30 -14.06 -48.77
CA SER A 610 -29.67 -14.96 -47.67
C SER A 610 -29.19 -14.43 -46.33
N VAL A 611 -27.95 -13.92 -46.27
CA VAL A 611 -27.36 -13.36 -45.05
C VAL A 611 -28.09 -12.09 -44.60
N LEU A 612 -28.47 -11.20 -45.51
CA LEU A 612 -29.25 -9.99 -45.17
C LEU A 612 -30.72 -10.30 -44.88
N GLY A 613 -31.27 -11.36 -45.49
CA GLY A 613 -32.67 -11.71 -45.35
C GLY A 613 -33.59 -10.62 -45.92
N LYS A 614 -34.76 -10.42 -45.28
CA LYS A 614 -35.75 -9.39 -45.68
C LYS A 614 -35.59 -8.07 -44.93
N THR A 615 -34.66 -8.00 -43.98
CA THR A 615 -34.45 -6.85 -43.10
C THR A 615 -33.29 -6.00 -43.56
N PRO A 616 -33.33 -4.67 -43.38
CA PRO A 616 -32.24 -3.80 -43.79
C PRO A 616 -30.96 -3.98 -42.96
N VAL A 617 -31.08 -4.54 -41.75
CA VAL A 617 -29.97 -5.01 -40.92
C VAL A 617 -30.26 -6.44 -40.53
N SER A 618 -29.33 -7.35 -40.78
CA SER A 618 -29.38 -8.70 -40.24
C SER A 618 -28.45 -8.84 -39.05
N THR A 619 -28.87 -9.64 -38.07
CA THR A 619 -28.07 -9.97 -36.89
C THR A 619 -27.63 -11.42 -37.01
N HIS A 620 -26.33 -11.65 -36.82
CA HIS A 620 -25.76 -12.99 -36.80
C HIS A 620 -24.89 -13.16 -35.57
N PHE A 621 -24.67 -14.41 -35.18
CA PHE A 621 -23.86 -14.76 -34.03
C PHE A 621 -22.66 -15.58 -34.49
N PHE A 622 -21.49 -15.26 -33.96
CA PHE A 622 -20.31 -16.11 -34.03
C PHE A 622 -20.11 -16.75 -32.67
N ARG A 623 -19.79 -18.04 -32.64
CA ARG A 623 -19.51 -18.73 -31.37
C ARG A 623 -18.11 -19.32 -31.42
N ALA A 624 -17.48 -19.38 -30.26
CA ALA A 624 -16.25 -20.13 -30.08
C ALA A 624 -16.35 -20.97 -28.80
N GLU A 625 -15.68 -22.10 -28.79
CA GLU A 625 -15.66 -23.04 -27.69
C GLU A 625 -14.24 -23.56 -27.51
N VAL A 626 -13.74 -23.55 -26.28
CA VAL A 626 -12.40 -24.02 -25.96
C VAL A 626 -12.45 -25.05 -24.84
N ASP A 627 -11.87 -26.22 -25.10
CA ASP A 627 -11.63 -27.29 -24.13
C ASP A 627 -10.16 -27.24 -23.71
N TYR A 628 -9.87 -27.29 -22.42
CA TYR A 628 -8.50 -27.11 -21.94
C TYR A 628 -8.27 -27.71 -20.56
N ASP A 629 -6.99 -27.89 -20.21
CA ASP A 629 -6.53 -28.17 -18.86
C ASP A 629 -5.95 -26.90 -18.23
N TYR A 630 -6.37 -26.62 -17.00
CA TYR A 630 -5.98 -25.43 -16.24
C TYR A 630 -5.38 -25.84 -14.89
N GLU A 631 -4.38 -25.10 -14.43
CA GLU A 631 -3.71 -25.32 -13.14
C GLU A 631 -3.84 -24.07 -12.28
N VAL A 632 -4.47 -24.18 -11.11
CA VAL A 632 -4.43 -23.15 -10.07
C VAL A 632 -3.34 -23.49 -9.06
N GLU A 633 -2.58 -22.49 -8.62
CA GLU A 633 -1.50 -22.64 -7.64
C GLU A 633 -1.73 -21.68 -6.47
N TYR A 634 -1.59 -22.19 -5.25
CA TYR A 634 -1.61 -21.38 -4.03
C TYR A 634 -0.29 -21.54 -3.27
N PRO A 635 0.57 -20.50 -3.24
CA PRO A 635 1.80 -20.52 -2.45
C PRO A 635 1.55 -20.10 -1.00
N ILE A 636 2.14 -20.82 -0.05
CA ILE A 636 2.17 -20.49 1.37
C ILE A 636 3.59 -20.57 1.92
N GLN A 637 3.99 -19.56 2.69
CA GLN A 637 5.29 -19.58 3.37
C GLN A 637 5.16 -20.28 4.72
N VAL A 638 6.11 -21.15 5.00
CA VAL A 638 6.19 -21.93 6.23
C VAL A 638 7.58 -21.77 6.84
N ASN A 639 7.64 -21.66 8.17
CA ASN A 639 8.89 -21.50 8.90
C ASN A 639 9.21 -22.79 9.64
N VAL A 640 10.33 -23.43 9.28
CA VAL A 640 10.84 -24.63 9.92
C VAL A 640 12.05 -24.26 10.76
N LYS A 641 12.04 -24.60 12.04
CA LYS A 641 13.18 -24.45 12.95
C LYS A 641 13.95 -25.76 13.01
N GLY A 642 15.25 -25.66 13.25
CA GLY A 642 16.02 -26.84 13.66
C GLY A 642 15.41 -27.42 14.92
N VAL A 643 15.48 -28.74 15.07
CA VAL A 643 15.15 -29.38 16.34
C VAL A 643 16.05 -28.72 17.38
N PRO A 644 15.51 -28.14 18.47
CA PRO A 644 16.34 -27.72 19.58
C PRO A 644 17.19 -28.91 19.97
N ALA A 645 18.51 -28.77 19.98
CA ALA A 645 19.37 -29.87 20.42
C ALA A 645 18.86 -30.33 21.79
N GLU A 646 18.77 -31.65 21.99
CA GLU A 646 18.42 -32.18 23.30
C GLU A 646 19.43 -31.59 24.29
N LYS A 647 18.93 -30.77 25.20
CA LYS A 647 19.80 -29.96 26.06
C LYS A 647 20.60 -30.91 26.92
N THR A 648 21.92 -30.79 26.84
CA THR A 648 22.86 -31.59 27.61
C THR A 648 22.49 -31.44 29.08
N PRO A 649 22.14 -32.54 29.77
CA PRO A 649 21.91 -32.50 31.19
C PRO A 649 23.24 -32.20 31.89
N LEU A 650 23.28 -31.12 32.67
CA LEU A 650 24.40 -30.79 33.54
C LEU A 650 24.17 -31.42 34.91
N ASN A 651 25.05 -32.33 35.31
CA ASN A 651 25.09 -32.86 36.68
C ASN A 651 25.61 -31.81 37.67
N ASP A 652 26.44 -30.88 37.19
CA ASP A 652 26.96 -29.74 37.94
C ASP A 652 26.60 -28.43 37.21
N CYS A 653 25.67 -27.66 37.80
CA CYS A 653 25.21 -26.39 37.23
C CYS A 653 26.31 -25.32 37.17
N ASN A 654 27.44 -25.49 37.86
CA ASN A 654 28.57 -24.57 37.81
C ASN A 654 29.37 -24.68 36.51
N THR A 655 29.21 -25.78 35.77
CA THR A 655 29.93 -26.01 34.52
C THR A 655 29.38 -25.10 33.43
N PRO A 656 30.22 -24.35 32.69
CA PRO A 656 29.76 -23.55 31.57
C PRO A 656 29.02 -24.42 30.56
N CYS A 657 27.79 -24.05 30.21
CA CYS A 657 27.01 -24.85 29.28
C CYS A 657 27.67 -24.87 27.88
N PRO A 658 28.01 -26.07 27.34
CA PRO A 658 28.59 -26.20 26.00
C PRO A 658 27.56 -25.98 24.88
N ASP A 659 26.29 -26.21 25.15
CA ASP A 659 25.24 -26.18 24.14
C ASP A 659 24.93 -24.76 23.69
N LYS A 660 24.71 -24.62 22.38
CA LYS A 660 24.40 -23.33 21.76
C LYS A 660 23.11 -22.73 22.31
N ASP A 661 22.16 -23.58 22.70
CA ASP A 661 20.79 -23.21 23.07
C ASP A 661 20.54 -23.33 24.59
N GLY A 662 21.61 -23.50 25.37
CA GLY A 662 21.58 -23.70 26.81
C GLY A 662 21.42 -25.17 27.23
N CYS A 663 21.67 -25.44 28.50
CA CYS A 663 21.72 -26.77 29.11
C CYS A 663 20.66 -26.86 30.22
N VAL A 664 20.23 -28.07 30.58
CA VAL A 664 19.30 -28.28 31.72
C VAL A 664 20.09 -28.81 32.89
N CYS A 665 20.06 -28.14 34.04
CA CYS A 665 20.70 -28.67 35.24
C CYS A 665 19.81 -29.70 35.92
N GLN A 666 20.28 -30.94 36.09
CA GLN A 666 19.49 -32.05 36.64
C GLN A 666 19.06 -31.85 38.10
N ARG A 667 19.74 -30.98 38.84
CA ARG A 667 19.46 -30.78 40.26
C ARG A 667 18.14 -30.04 40.48
N ASP A 668 17.86 -29.06 39.63
CA ASP A 668 16.79 -28.05 39.84
C ASP A 668 15.92 -27.80 38.58
N ASP A 669 16.07 -28.60 37.51
CA ASP A 669 15.42 -28.44 36.19
C ASP A 669 15.59 -27.04 35.56
N CYS A 670 16.67 -26.34 35.91
CA CYS A 670 16.88 -24.97 35.48
C CYS A 670 17.67 -24.86 34.17
N MET A 671 17.36 -23.83 33.37
CA MET A 671 18.09 -23.54 32.14
C MET A 671 19.36 -22.72 32.41
N VAL A 672 20.50 -23.26 31.98
CA VAL A 672 21.80 -22.59 31.99
C VAL A 672 22.09 -22.05 30.58
N LEU A 673 22.28 -20.73 30.44
CA LEU A 673 22.60 -20.13 29.14
C LEU A 673 24.00 -20.53 28.68
N LYS A 674 24.22 -20.57 27.36
CA LYS A 674 25.52 -20.89 26.75
C LYS A 674 26.67 -20.12 27.41
N GLY A 675 27.74 -20.82 27.78
CA GLY A 675 28.95 -20.21 28.34
C GLY A 675 28.80 -19.62 29.74
N THR A 676 27.63 -19.74 30.36
CA THR A 676 27.41 -19.37 31.76
C THR A 676 27.36 -20.62 32.61
N GLY A 677 27.87 -20.53 33.84
CA GLY A 677 27.65 -21.49 34.91
C GLY A 677 26.90 -20.80 36.03
N ILE A 678 26.03 -21.52 36.73
CA ILE A 678 25.31 -21.00 37.89
C ILE A 678 26.16 -21.30 39.12
N SER A 679 26.86 -20.29 39.64
CA SER A 679 27.68 -20.44 40.85
C SER A 679 26.84 -20.93 42.04
N GLU A 680 27.34 -21.86 42.85
CA GLU A 680 26.72 -22.51 44.03
C GLU A 680 25.88 -21.65 44.99
N ARG A 681 26.03 -20.31 45.00
CA ARG A 681 25.24 -19.40 45.85
C ARG A 681 24.05 -18.74 45.16
N LYS A 682 23.89 -18.93 43.85
CA LYS A 682 22.73 -18.47 43.09
C LYS A 682 21.91 -19.68 42.71
N THR A 683 21.17 -20.25 43.67
CA THR A 683 20.02 -21.05 43.24
C THR A 683 19.15 -20.16 42.36
N CYS A 684 18.49 -20.72 41.34
CA CYS A 684 17.67 -19.95 40.39
C CYS A 684 16.56 -19.09 41.04
N ASN A 685 16.38 -19.20 42.36
CA ASN A 685 15.50 -18.42 43.21
C ASN A 685 16.10 -17.12 43.80
N THR A 686 17.32 -16.70 43.45
CA THR A 686 17.98 -15.55 44.12
C THR A 686 17.85 -14.20 43.41
N TYR A 687 17.23 -14.12 42.23
CA TYR A 687 16.62 -12.86 41.78
C TYR A 687 15.19 -12.81 42.32
N MET A 688 14.89 -11.77 43.11
CA MET A 688 13.64 -11.56 43.85
C MET A 688 12.40 -11.74 42.97
N ALA A 689 11.89 -12.95 42.83
CA ALA A 689 10.51 -13.18 42.43
C ALA A 689 9.65 -13.06 43.71
N CYS A 690 8.92 -11.96 43.87
CA CYS A 690 7.98 -11.73 44.98
C CYS A 690 6.83 -12.79 45.02
N SER A 691 6.72 -13.61 43.98
CA SER A 691 5.90 -14.82 43.92
C SER A 691 6.48 -15.97 44.76
N ASN A 692 6.25 -15.98 46.08
CA ASN A 692 6.33 -17.23 46.84
C ASN A 692 5.21 -17.32 47.89
N ARG A 693 4.14 -18.05 47.54
CA ARG A 693 2.91 -18.25 48.34
C ARG A 693 3.11 -18.97 49.69
N ARG A 694 4.35 -19.24 50.12
CA ARG A 694 4.65 -20.05 51.32
C ARG A 694 5.32 -19.30 52.48
N ARG A 695 5.53 -17.98 52.41
CA ARG A 695 6.17 -17.26 53.53
C ARG A 695 5.29 -17.24 54.78
N ASN A 696 5.88 -17.55 55.92
CA ASN A 696 5.24 -17.40 57.22
C ASN A 696 5.21 -15.91 57.64
N TYR A 697 4.50 -15.60 58.72
CA TYR A 697 4.27 -14.23 59.18
C TYR A 697 5.58 -13.49 59.52
N ASP A 698 6.51 -14.15 60.22
CA ASP A 698 7.77 -13.55 60.64
C ASP A 698 8.72 -13.29 59.47
N GLU A 699 8.70 -14.15 58.45
CA GLU A 699 9.41 -13.96 57.18
C GLU A 699 8.85 -12.77 56.39
N GLY A 700 7.53 -12.56 56.43
CA GLY A 700 6.88 -11.38 55.84
C GLY A 700 7.31 -10.09 56.56
N LYS A 701 7.28 -10.08 57.89
CA LYS A 701 7.70 -8.93 58.70
C LYS A 701 9.18 -8.56 58.50
N ASN A 702 10.06 -9.57 58.42
CA ASN A 702 11.47 -9.35 58.12
C ASN A 702 11.68 -8.85 56.68
N ALA A 703 10.92 -9.35 55.70
CA ALA A 703 10.99 -8.85 54.33
C ALA A 703 10.59 -7.37 54.24
N VAL A 704 9.52 -6.93 54.94
CA VAL A 704 9.14 -5.52 55.04
C VAL A 704 10.27 -4.70 55.64
N LYS A 705 10.81 -5.13 56.78
CA LYS A 705 11.90 -4.41 57.45
C LYS A 705 13.13 -4.26 56.55
N ILE A 706 13.46 -5.28 55.76
CA ILE A 706 14.56 -5.24 54.78
C ILE A 706 14.24 -4.28 53.63
N ILE A 707 13.02 -4.32 53.09
CA ILE A 707 12.57 -3.42 52.02
C ILE A 707 12.57 -1.96 52.51
N THR A 708 12.02 -1.68 53.69
CA THR A 708 12.02 -0.35 54.32
C THR A 708 13.44 0.17 54.57
N ASN A 709 14.34 -0.66 55.09
CA ASN A 709 15.73 -0.27 55.31
C ASN A 709 16.46 0.02 53.99
N ASN A 710 16.22 -0.79 52.95
CA ASN A 710 16.80 -0.56 51.63
C ASN A 710 16.25 0.72 51.00
N LEU A 711 14.94 0.97 51.09
CA LEU A 711 14.30 2.19 50.58
C LEU A 711 14.82 3.45 51.28
N ASN A 712 14.98 3.41 52.61
CA ASN A 712 15.57 4.52 53.35
C ASN A 712 17.05 4.73 52.99
N GLY A 713 17.80 3.65 52.75
CA GLY A 713 19.18 3.72 52.23
C GLY A 713 19.25 4.37 50.84
N TRP A 714 18.33 4.01 49.95
CA TRP A 714 18.22 4.59 48.61
C TRP A 714 17.79 6.07 48.63
N ASN A 715 16.83 6.44 49.47
CA ASN A 715 16.41 7.84 49.62
C ASN A 715 17.54 8.73 50.12
N ASN A 716 18.27 8.28 51.16
CA ASN A 716 19.46 9.00 51.64
C ASN A 716 20.55 9.08 50.56
N PHE A 717 20.76 8.00 49.79
CA PHE A 717 21.73 7.98 48.69
C PHE A 717 21.39 8.98 47.57
N VAL A 718 20.12 9.03 47.13
CA VAL A 718 19.65 9.96 46.09
C VAL A 718 19.78 11.41 46.57
N GLU A 719 19.38 11.71 47.81
CA GLU A 719 19.50 13.05 48.38
C GLU A 719 20.98 13.51 48.43
N LEU A 720 21.88 12.60 48.80
CA LEU A 720 23.32 12.85 48.88
C LEU A 720 23.98 13.05 47.51
N CYS A 721 23.58 12.29 46.48
CA CYS A 721 24.12 12.44 45.13
C CYS A 721 23.58 13.69 44.40
N VAL A 722 22.33 14.10 44.64
CA VAL A 722 21.72 15.26 43.96
C VAL A 722 22.21 16.59 44.52
N LYS A 723 22.42 16.71 45.85
CA LYS A 723 22.87 17.96 46.50
C LYS A 723 24.36 18.34 46.28
N LYS A 724 25.09 17.68 45.36
CA LYS A 724 26.52 17.93 45.06
C LYS A 724 27.46 17.93 46.29
N GLN A 725 27.10 17.28 47.40
CA GLN A 725 27.91 17.29 48.63
C GLN A 725 28.95 16.17 48.73
N PHE A 726 29.04 15.29 47.73
CA PHE A 726 30.05 14.23 47.72
C PHE A 726 31.38 14.73 47.12
N SER A 727 32.27 15.27 47.95
CA SER A 727 33.70 15.26 47.67
C SER A 727 34.32 13.98 48.27
N GLN A 728 35.37 13.43 47.63
CA GLN A 728 36.07 12.24 48.11
C GLN A 728 36.50 12.33 49.59
N ASP A 729 36.76 13.56 50.07
CA ASP A 729 37.21 13.83 51.44
C ASP A 729 36.13 13.55 52.52
N LYS A 730 34.84 13.57 52.16
CA LYS A 730 33.77 13.22 53.10
C LYS A 730 33.51 11.71 53.17
N LEU A 731 33.86 10.96 52.12
CA LEU A 731 33.67 9.50 52.09
C LEU A 731 34.64 8.78 53.01
N SER A 732 35.88 9.26 53.07
CA SER A 732 36.92 8.76 53.96
C SER A 732 36.63 9.07 55.44
N ALA A 733 35.78 10.07 55.71
CA ALA A 733 35.36 10.46 57.06
C ALA A 733 34.17 9.65 57.62
N LEU A 734 33.49 8.83 56.81
CA LEU A 734 32.39 7.98 57.26
C LEU A 734 32.91 6.79 58.07
N THR A 735 32.21 6.48 59.16
CA THR A 735 32.47 5.29 59.98
C THR A 735 32.14 4.01 59.21
N GLU A 736 32.75 2.87 59.59
CA GLU A 736 32.51 1.56 58.94
C GLU A 736 31.02 1.17 58.95
N GLU A 737 30.29 1.53 60.00
CA GLU A 737 28.86 1.24 60.13
C GLU A 737 27.99 2.08 59.17
N GLU A 738 28.38 3.33 58.90
CA GLU A 738 27.72 4.18 57.91
C GLU A 738 28.03 3.71 56.49
N ARG A 739 29.26 3.23 56.25
CA ARG A 739 29.69 2.71 54.95
C ARG A 739 28.99 1.40 54.58
N ALA A 740 28.73 0.54 55.56
CA ALA A 740 28.00 -0.72 55.37
C ALA A 740 26.51 -0.53 55.00
N LYS A 741 25.96 0.68 55.16
CA LYS A 741 24.56 1.01 54.83
C LYS A 741 24.40 1.57 53.39
N LEU A 742 25.49 1.71 52.63
CA LEU A 742 25.47 2.23 51.25
C LEU A 742 25.41 1.08 50.21
N PRO A 743 24.87 1.32 48.99
CA PRO A 743 24.87 0.32 47.90
C PRO A 743 26.30 -0.03 47.46
N SER A 744 26.47 -1.15 46.74
CA SER A 744 27.79 -1.67 46.35
C SER A 744 28.71 -0.62 45.71
N ASP A 745 30.04 -0.81 45.86
CA ASP A 745 31.08 0.12 45.38
C ASP A 745 30.94 0.52 43.89
N THR A 746 30.29 -0.30 43.07
CA THR A 746 29.98 -0.02 41.66
C THR A 746 29.01 1.16 41.49
N VAL A 747 28.02 1.30 42.38
CA VAL A 747 26.99 2.34 42.36
C VAL A 747 27.55 3.66 42.91
N LEU A 748 28.40 3.59 43.94
CA LEU A 748 29.09 4.77 44.49
C LEU A 748 30.03 5.42 43.47
N ASN A 749 30.74 4.61 42.68
CA ASN A 749 31.63 5.09 41.64
C ASN A 749 30.91 5.77 40.46
N GLN A 750 29.62 5.48 40.25
CA GLN A 750 28.80 6.16 39.23
C GLN A 750 28.37 7.57 39.67
N CYS A 751 28.13 7.83 40.96
CA CYS A 751 27.84 9.20 41.42
C CYS A 751 29.05 10.17 41.30
N ASN A 752 30.29 9.65 41.29
CA ASN A 752 31.50 10.47 41.27
C ASN A 752 32.01 10.84 39.86
N LYS A 753 31.48 10.22 38.79
CA LYS A 753 31.88 10.53 37.42
C LYS A 753 31.08 11.74 36.90
N GLY A 754 31.57 12.92 37.27
CA GLY A 754 31.00 14.19 36.84
C GLY A 754 31.19 14.47 35.35
N SER A 755 30.31 13.94 34.49
CA SER A 755 29.95 14.54 33.20
C SER A 755 28.63 13.98 32.67
N ASN A 756 27.74 14.90 32.28
CA ASN A 756 26.40 14.68 31.70
C ASN A 756 26.50 13.77 30.45
N PRO A 757 26.22 12.45 30.56
CA PRO A 757 24.89 11.87 30.31
C PRO A 757 24.47 10.76 31.31
N GLU A 758 25.25 10.48 32.35
CA GLU A 758 24.99 9.36 33.30
C GLU A 758 23.98 9.69 34.43
N ARG A 759 23.43 10.92 34.47
CA ARG A 759 22.35 11.27 35.42
C ARG A 759 21.07 10.46 35.21
N SER A 760 20.80 10.01 33.97
CA SER A 760 19.63 9.18 33.66
C SER A 760 19.75 7.75 34.21
N GLY A 761 20.96 7.18 34.26
CA GLY A 761 21.20 5.81 34.72
C GLY A 761 20.96 5.63 36.22
N VAL A 762 21.51 6.52 37.04
CA VAL A 762 21.33 6.45 38.52
C VAL A 762 19.87 6.72 38.91
N ILE A 763 19.20 7.66 38.22
CA ILE A 763 17.78 7.94 38.42
C ILE A 763 16.92 6.75 37.98
N ALA A 764 17.20 6.13 36.82
CA ALA A 764 16.46 4.96 36.35
C ALA A 764 16.64 3.73 37.25
N ILE A 765 17.83 3.53 37.84
CA ILE A 765 18.08 2.45 38.81
C ILE A 765 17.29 2.71 40.10
N ALA A 766 17.28 3.94 40.60
CA ALA A 766 16.49 4.32 41.78
C ALA A 766 14.98 4.19 41.51
N GLU A 767 14.51 4.60 40.33
CA GLU A 767 13.11 4.47 39.89
C GLU A 767 12.66 3.01 39.84
N ASN A 768 13.45 2.11 39.24
CA ASN A 768 13.14 0.68 39.18
C ASN A 768 13.14 0.04 40.57
N ALA A 769 14.06 0.44 41.45
CA ALA A 769 14.10 -0.04 42.83
C ALA A 769 12.87 0.41 43.63
N ILE A 770 12.40 1.65 43.44
CA ILE A 770 11.18 2.17 44.06
C ILE A 770 9.94 1.45 43.50
N LEU A 771 9.87 1.23 42.18
CA LEU A 771 8.74 0.56 41.53
C LEU A 771 8.58 -0.91 41.97
N GLU A 772 9.68 -1.66 41.99
CA GLU A 772 9.67 -3.06 42.46
C GLU A 772 9.38 -3.16 43.96
N SER A 773 9.87 -2.20 44.76
CA SER A 773 9.52 -2.14 46.19
C SER A 773 8.04 -1.82 46.41
N ALA A 774 7.44 -0.94 45.60
CA ALA A 774 6.01 -0.62 45.65
C ALA A 774 5.14 -1.82 45.24
N LYS A 775 5.54 -2.56 44.19
CA LYS A 775 4.88 -3.82 43.80
C LYS A 775 4.91 -4.85 44.92
N CYS A 776 6.07 -5.10 45.53
CA CYS A 776 6.18 -6.08 46.60
C CYS A 776 5.43 -5.62 47.88
N GLY A 777 5.35 -4.32 48.16
CA GLY A 777 4.50 -3.76 49.21
C GLY A 777 3.01 -4.03 48.98
N CYS A 778 2.53 -3.83 47.74
CA CYS A 778 1.15 -4.12 47.35
C CYS A 778 0.83 -5.62 47.46
N GLU A 779 1.69 -6.50 46.91
CA GLU A 779 1.48 -7.95 46.99
C GLU A 779 1.45 -8.46 48.42
N LEU A 780 2.26 -7.88 49.31
CA LEU A 780 2.24 -8.24 50.72
C LEU A 780 0.96 -7.80 51.42
N LEU A 781 0.47 -6.59 51.15
CA LEU A 781 -0.82 -6.11 51.66
C LEU A 781 -1.97 -7.03 51.22
N TYR A 782 -1.95 -7.48 49.96
CA TYR A 782 -2.92 -8.45 49.45
C TYR A 782 -2.86 -9.80 50.17
N VAL A 783 -1.66 -10.31 50.48
CA VAL A 783 -1.47 -11.55 51.26
C VAL A 783 -1.94 -11.38 52.72
N ILE A 784 -1.73 -10.20 53.32
CA ILE A 784 -2.21 -9.90 54.69
C ILE A 784 -3.75 -9.92 54.71
N GLU A 785 -4.41 -9.33 53.72
CA GLU A 785 -5.88 -9.35 53.61
C GLU A 785 -6.44 -10.76 53.39
N GLN A 786 -5.83 -11.56 52.50
CA GLN A 786 -6.22 -12.96 52.30
C GLN A 786 -6.10 -13.78 53.58
N LYS A 787 -5.05 -13.57 54.38
CA LYS A 787 -4.87 -14.27 55.67
C LYS A 787 -5.85 -13.78 56.74
N LYS A 788 -6.23 -12.49 56.74
CA LYS A 788 -7.27 -11.93 57.62
C LYS A 788 -8.63 -12.55 57.32
N GLU A 789 -8.98 -12.69 56.03
CA GLU A 789 -10.21 -13.36 55.59
C GLU A 789 -10.21 -14.84 56.00
N TYR A 790 -9.08 -15.54 55.83
CA TYR A 790 -8.94 -16.95 56.23
C TYR A 790 -9.02 -17.14 57.76
N ALA A 791 -8.42 -16.25 58.55
CA ALA A 791 -8.49 -16.28 60.01
C ALA A 791 -9.92 -15.99 60.53
N SER A 792 -10.65 -15.08 59.87
CA SER A 792 -12.04 -14.76 60.22
C SER A 792 -13.01 -15.94 60.03
N LYS A 793 -12.68 -16.88 59.13
CA LYS A 793 -13.50 -18.05 58.80
C LYS A 793 -13.23 -19.27 59.70
N LYS A 794 -12.16 -19.29 60.50
CA LYS A 794 -11.66 -20.52 61.13
C LYS A 794 -11.94 -20.70 62.63
N ASP A 795 -12.13 -19.64 63.43
CA ASP A 795 -12.42 -19.80 64.88
C ASP A 795 -13.30 -18.69 65.46
N GLY A 796 -14.48 -19.05 65.94
CA GLY A 796 -15.50 -18.13 66.47
C GLY A 796 -15.24 -17.56 67.88
N THR A 797 -14.04 -17.72 68.44
CA THR A 797 -13.74 -17.24 69.81
C THR A 797 -12.41 -16.49 69.96
N GLY A 798 -11.60 -16.37 68.90
CA GLY A 798 -10.32 -15.61 68.89
C GLY A 798 -10.38 -14.25 68.17
N GLN A 799 -11.57 -13.76 67.84
CA GLN A 799 -11.78 -12.68 66.85
C GLN A 799 -11.21 -11.30 67.20
N GLN A 800 -11.02 -10.97 68.49
CA GLN A 800 -10.66 -9.61 68.87
C GLN A 800 -9.15 -9.34 68.83
N LEU A 801 -8.31 -10.25 69.33
CA LEU A 801 -6.86 -10.05 69.42
C LEU A 801 -6.13 -10.19 68.07
N ALA A 802 -6.50 -11.17 67.23
CA ALA A 802 -5.91 -11.33 65.90
C ALA A 802 -6.35 -10.23 64.92
N GLY A 803 -7.56 -9.70 65.10
CA GLY A 803 -8.08 -8.59 64.32
C GLY A 803 -7.36 -7.28 64.60
N GLU A 804 -7.14 -6.94 65.88
CA GLU A 804 -6.41 -5.73 66.27
C GLU A 804 -4.93 -5.77 65.87
N GLU A 805 -4.27 -6.93 65.99
CA GLU A 805 -2.85 -7.05 65.62
C GLU A 805 -2.66 -6.99 64.10
N ALA A 806 -3.51 -7.67 63.33
CA ALA A 806 -3.50 -7.57 61.87
C ALA A 806 -3.80 -6.15 61.37
N GLU A 807 -4.72 -5.43 62.04
CA GLU A 807 -5.07 -4.07 61.62
C GLU A 807 -4.07 -3.01 62.07
N THR A 808 -3.37 -3.27 63.17
CA THR A 808 -2.18 -2.49 63.54
C THR A 808 -1.06 -2.71 62.53
N LEU A 809 -0.86 -3.96 62.07
CA LEU A 809 0.15 -4.27 61.05
C LEU A 809 -0.18 -3.64 59.70
N ARG A 810 -1.45 -3.70 59.28
CA ARG A 810 -1.94 -3.06 58.06
C ARG A 810 -1.72 -1.56 58.11
N ARG A 811 -2.07 -0.90 59.22
CA ARG A 811 -1.84 0.54 59.41
C ARG A 811 -0.36 0.90 59.34
N ASN A 812 0.51 0.13 60.01
CA ASN A 812 1.94 0.36 59.96
C ASN A 812 2.52 0.14 58.55
N ALA A 813 2.10 -0.91 57.84
CA ALA A 813 2.54 -1.20 56.48
C ALA A 813 2.07 -0.13 55.49
N LEU A 814 0.81 0.32 55.59
CA LEU A 814 0.28 1.41 54.76
C LEU A 814 1.02 2.73 55.03
N GLN A 815 1.29 3.07 56.29
CA GLN A 815 2.01 4.28 56.66
C GLN A 815 3.45 4.27 56.14
N GLU A 816 4.14 3.14 56.21
CA GLU A 816 5.51 2.97 55.67
C GLU A 816 5.54 3.02 54.14
N ILE A 817 4.58 2.40 53.46
CA ILE A 817 4.44 2.46 51.99
C ILE A 817 4.11 3.89 51.55
N GLU A 818 3.22 4.58 52.26
CA GLU A 818 2.85 5.96 51.98
C GLU A 818 4.05 6.90 52.19
N LEU A 819 4.82 6.74 53.27
CA LEU A 819 6.06 7.51 53.49
C LEU A 819 7.12 7.21 52.41
N ALA A 820 7.27 5.95 52.02
CA ALA A 820 8.23 5.53 50.99
C ALA A 820 7.87 6.05 49.59
N ILE A 821 6.59 6.25 49.28
CA ILE A 821 6.13 6.78 47.99
C ILE A 821 6.03 8.30 48.01
N ALA A 822 5.52 8.89 49.10
CA ALA A 822 5.24 10.33 49.19
C ALA A 822 6.52 11.19 49.29
N ASN A 823 7.55 10.72 49.98
CA ASN A 823 8.79 11.50 50.14
C ASN A 823 9.56 11.67 48.82
N PRO A 824 9.76 10.62 48.00
CA PRO A 824 10.30 10.79 46.65
C PRO A 824 9.41 11.67 45.77
N LEU A 825 8.09 11.43 45.74
CA LEU A 825 7.15 12.20 44.91
C LEU A 825 7.16 13.71 45.20
N LYS A 826 7.29 14.08 46.48
CA LYS A 826 7.40 15.48 46.91
C LYS A 826 8.74 16.09 46.49
N PHE A 827 9.84 15.38 46.68
CA PHE A 827 11.18 15.81 46.25
C PHE A 827 11.24 16.04 44.73
N TYR A 828 10.66 15.14 43.92
CA TYR A 828 10.63 15.28 42.46
C TYR A 828 9.70 16.41 41.96
N LYS A 829 8.59 16.69 42.66
CA LYS A 829 7.67 17.79 42.30
C LYS A 829 8.28 19.17 42.56
N ASP A 830 9.14 19.31 43.57
CA ASP A 830 9.61 20.62 44.02
C ASP A 830 10.97 21.04 43.40
N GLU A 831 11.83 20.12 42.93
CA GLU A 831 13.20 20.46 42.45
C GLU A 831 13.52 20.17 40.97
N ILE A 832 12.73 19.38 40.22
CA ILE A 832 13.06 18.99 38.83
C ILE A 832 11.84 19.16 37.90
N VAL A 833 11.71 20.34 37.27
CA VAL A 833 10.73 20.57 36.21
C VAL A 833 11.44 20.58 34.86
N THR A 834 11.43 19.43 34.17
CA THR A 834 11.69 19.34 32.73
C THR A 834 10.77 18.30 32.08
N GLU A 835 10.31 18.58 30.86
CA GLU A 835 9.14 18.02 30.17
C GLU A 835 9.15 16.50 29.83
N GLY A 836 10.19 15.74 30.20
CA GLY A 836 10.23 14.28 30.02
C GLY A 836 9.64 13.44 31.16
N PHE A 837 9.27 14.06 32.29
CA PHE A 837 8.99 13.38 33.56
C PHE A 837 7.54 12.89 33.77
N THR A 838 6.61 13.18 32.86
CA THR A 838 5.16 13.05 33.13
C THR A 838 4.56 11.64 33.00
N GLY A 839 5.24 10.69 32.35
CA GLY A 839 4.72 9.33 32.12
C GLY A 839 4.86 8.42 33.34
N ARG A 840 6.05 8.35 33.95
CA ARG A 840 6.35 7.45 35.07
C ARG A 840 5.83 7.97 36.42
N MET A 841 5.72 9.30 36.58
CA MET A 841 5.03 9.91 37.72
C MET A 841 3.55 9.51 37.80
N ARG A 842 2.87 9.28 36.66
CA ARG A 842 1.50 8.74 36.65
C ARG A 842 1.42 7.30 37.17
N VAL A 843 2.47 6.49 36.99
CA VAL A 843 2.52 5.10 37.50
C VAL A 843 2.70 5.10 39.02
N LEU A 844 3.57 5.94 39.56
CA LEU A 844 3.71 6.10 41.02
C LEU A 844 2.46 6.73 41.66
N GLU A 845 1.84 7.71 41.00
CA GLU A 845 0.56 8.28 41.44
C GLU A 845 -0.58 7.24 41.32
N HIS A 846 -0.55 6.33 40.34
CA HIS A 846 -1.48 5.19 40.24
C HIS A 846 -1.31 4.20 41.39
N TYR A 847 -0.08 3.80 41.73
CA TYR A 847 0.17 2.93 42.89
C TYR A 847 -0.19 3.62 44.21
N LYS A 848 0.07 4.92 44.36
CA LYS A 848 -0.40 5.71 45.50
C LYS A 848 -1.93 5.71 45.59
N ASN A 849 -2.62 5.89 44.47
CA ASN A 849 -4.09 5.87 44.42
C ASN A 849 -4.66 4.46 44.68
N GLN A 850 -3.99 3.40 44.25
CA GLN A 850 -4.32 2.00 44.56
C GLN A 850 -4.13 1.69 46.05
N VAL A 851 -3.03 2.12 46.65
CA VAL A 851 -2.78 1.97 48.10
C VAL A 851 -3.82 2.75 48.90
N ASN A 852 -4.18 3.97 48.46
CA ASN A 852 -5.22 4.77 49.08
C ASN A 852 -6.63 4.17 48.91
N SER A 853 -6.94 3.55 47.77
CA SER A 853 -8.24 2.87 47.58
C SER A 853 -8.37 1.61 48.44
N MET A 854 -7.26 0.90 48.69
CA MET A 854 -7.21 -0.20 49.67
C MET A 854 -7.37 0.28 51.11
N ALA A 855 -7.04 1.53 51.44
CA ALA A 855 -7.27 2.12 52.77
C ALA A 855 -8.76 2.45 53.04
N PHE A 856 -9.61 2.53 52.01
CA PHE A 856 -10.98 3.05 52.09
C PHE A 856 -12.10 2.00 52.06
N PHE A 857 -11.83 0.70 52.18
CA PHE A 857 -12.90 -0.30 52.32
C PHE A 857 -13.61 -0.13 53.68
N PRO A 858 -14.89 0.33 53.71
CA PRO A 858 -15.64 0.37 54.95
C PRO A 858 -16.02 -1.06 55.34
N ALA A 859 -16.03 -1.36 56.65
CA ALA A 859 -16.63 -2.58 57.15
C ALA A 859 -18.07 -2.68 56.63
N ALA A 860 -18.36 -3.68 55.82
CA ALA A 860 -19.67 -3.90 55.24
C ALA A 860 -20.71 -4.05 56.35
N GLN A 861 -21.60 -3.06 56.48
CA GLN A 861 -22.81 -3.23 57.26
C GLN A 861 -23.81 -4.06 56.47
N THR A 862 -24.19 -5.18 57.09
CA THR A 862 -25.38 -6.01 56.85
C THR A 862 -25.53 -6.69 55.47
N GLY A 863 -25.28 -8.00 55.46
CA GLY A 863 -26.40 -8.92 55.20
C GLY A 863 -26.44 -9.74 53.91
N GLN A 864 -25.45 -9.70 53.00
CA GLN A 864 -25.33 -10.70 51.92
C GLN A 864 -23.86 -10.94 51.52
N PRO A 865 -23.45 -12.19 51.24
CA PRO A 865 -22.10 -12.49 50.79
C PRO A 865 -21.93 -12.06 49.33
N SER A 866 -21.13 -11.03 49.07
CA SER A 866 -20.63 -10.75 47.73
C SER A 866 -19.45 -11.70 47.44
N GLU A 867 -19.60 -12.57 46.46
CA GLU A 867 -18.47 -13.33 45.92
C GLU A 867 -17.51 -12.36 45.22
N VAL A 868 -16.34 -12.14 45.82
CA VAL A 868 -15.20 -11.52 45.13
C VAL A 868 -14.69 -12.52 44.10
N PRO A 869 -14.53 -12.16 42.81
CA PRO A 869 -14.02 -13.07 41.80
C PRO A 869 -12.62 -13.55 42.19
N SER A 870 -12.47 -14.85 42.45
CA SER A 870 -11.17 -15.46 42.68
C SER A 870 -10.35 -15.41 41.38
N GLY A 871 -9.40 -14.47 41.27
CA GLY A 871 -8.46 -14.49 40.15
C GLY A 871 -7.76 -13.17 39.80
N ILE A 872 -8.24 -12.03 40.26
CA ILE A 872 -7.65 -10.73 39.90
C ILE A 872 -6.75 -10.26 41.05
N ASN A 873 -5.43 -10.27 40.83
CA ASN A 873 -4.49 -9.62 41.74
C ASN A 873 -4.59 -8.09 41.50
N PRO A 874 -5.09 -7.30 42.46
CA PRO A 874 -5.24 -5.86 42.29
C PRO A 874 -3.90 -5.13 42.12
N CYS A 875 -2.78 -5.77 42.44
CA CYS A 875 -1.43 -5.22 42.30
C CYS A 875 -0.84 -5.40 40.89
N THR A 876 -1.53 -6.10 39.99
CA THR A 876 -1.20 -6.13 38.57
C THR A 876 -1.88 -4.96 37.88
N PRO A 877 -1.13 -4.03 37.23
CA PRO A 877 -1.77 -3.01 36.43
C PRO A 877 -2.61 -3.69 35.35
N THR A 878 -3.92 -3.46 35.35
CA THR A 878 -4.79 -3.90 34.25
C THR A 878 -4.42 -3.10 33.02
N THR A 879 -4.26 -3.85 31.91
CA THR A 879 -3.76 -3.43 30.59
C THR A 879 -4.21 -2.06 30.13
#